data_AF-A0A8A4U5S2-F1
#
_entry.id   AF-A0A8A4U5S2-F1
#
_cell.length_a   1.000
_cell.length_b   1.000
_cell.length_c   1.000
_cell.angle_alpha   90.00
_cell.angle_beta   90.00
_cell.angle_gamma   90.00
#
_symmetry.space_group_name_H-M   'P 1'
#
loop_
_entity.id
_entity.type
_entity.pdbx_description
1 polymer ?
#
loop_
_entity_poly.entity_id
_entity_poly.type
_entity_poly.pdbx_seq_one_letter_code
_entity_poly.pdbx_strand_id
1 'polypeptide(L)'
;MNINVSQRYATGVYQRGTNIDTGKPRGQGLMANFSRTPKTLALFNHEGQNHISTGVSELQFGLLEMLDSVQNPSLDATNKQLVKDILNTAGVDFSEMNQRTQLKAAVMLGRGEVSGAWLAQNTNAVSRDDADAIAVGKMLQKDYAFAHKQKMGGIQDPSDSFNTRLALDIADRVIGVDGNVDQNKLDTVIEQLQNDTLAATFGVGPHRQEMVKLLTHISNSGNFRNVLNGINAPNLNTPQERIVRATINKPTGNLTDRDARKAVLSAMLSHLRQGSVGSCFGTSIAIHLKTNHYDKTLNIMKSLVERGVVPAQFQKTPNTNQYNFDFPINDRVFDTQYDQNMSIKRNGIVTAVDGSGLDGNIKVKEIPGIVKALEAIGIQDADRQHNVLLAALRDLTSAIGSSEISPKTLLHQVIQKENVGNKAEAKKKAAFAFHASMENRLLRSFEYTLSGLAETRYKSMSLVSLGTKVTDTFAANNYMNLVVGAMQSVTDGTDQNTYANFASDFSVRLSELFDQNLILTYDPEFTQSKVADDGRSTHGGFTISFRNPTNNETVPVTSTRQLVDALRTMFTYQANQDLTAIQNAGYNNPQNVQAAHIQLTTALWNTINTDQFEQRFPNRLRHYQEDPLGFAKGSKSFTVMRMIFPNDSSITSDTKHRNNNHTGKDVLRLAIQSMRGIHQNMSDIHNNFQQRDLSQISVPASNGPHAFLIQPGLDPAFVDAWSGSESIDSWIEANLETFDVKNYEVTSLEKDQVDAVIEKVGPWYDIDVDAVKEALQDNDPIYPDDMYRALVDNMPQSPKKAQFEKELALDLVEAFDAPIGKVIFADTNWGNGDTQIHFGTAYNPFSQSTDLWEFKYDGSDWTPRSVSDQAQHVQTKWDIANDPHQFGF
;
A
#
# COMPACT_ATOMS: atom_id res chain seq x y z
N MET A 1 38.33 27.67 53.19
CA MET A 1 38.20 27.99 51.76
C MET A 1 36.94 27.32 51.25
N ASN A 2 35.85 28.08 51.19
CA ASN A 2 34.55 27.65 50.68
C ASN A 2 34.50 28.00 49.19
N ILE A 3 34.27 27.02 48.32
CA ILE A 3 34.00 27.27 46.91
C ILE A 3 32.54 26.88 46.65
N ASN A 4 31.73 27.94 46.54
CA ASN A 4 30.35 27.94 46.07
C ASN A 4 30.36 27.64 44.57
N VAL A 5 29.66 26.59 44.12
CA VAL A 5 29.32 26.40 42.69
C VAL A 5 27.81 26.61 42.56
N SER A 6 27.47 27.78 42.03
CA SER A 6 26.12 28.21 41.72
C SER A 6 25.52 27.38 40.59
N GLN A 7 24.39 26.72 40.86
CA GLN A 7 23.43 26.28 39.86
C GLN A 7 22.87 27.50 39.13
N ARG A 8 23.08 27.60 37.81
CA ARG A 8 22.28 28.44 36.92
C ARG A 8 21.22 27.56 36.27
N TYR A 9 20.03 27.57 36.84
CA TYR A 9 18.81 27.19 36.13
C TYR A 9 18.48 28.32 35.16
N ALA A 10 18.52 28.04 33.86
CA ALA A 10 17.94 28.91 32.84
C ALA A 10 16.43 28.65 32.82
N THR A 11 15.67 29.60 33.37
CA THR A 11 14.21 29.70 33.25
C THR A 11 13.86 30.12 31.83
N GLY A 12 13.53 29.15 30.97
CA GLY A 12 12.77 29.39 29.74
C GLY A 12 11.28 29.35 30.07
N VAL A 13 10.66 30.53 30.08
CA VAL A 13 9.21 30.72 30.23
C VAL A 13 8.53 30.12 28.99
N TYR A 14 7.97 28.91 29.12
CA TYR A 14 6.98 28.41 28.18
C TYR A 14 5.65 29.09 28.48
N GLN A 15 5.18 29.92 27.55
CA GLN A 15 3.81 30.44 27.56
C GLN A 15 2.84 29.26 27.58
N ARG A 16 1.99 29.22 28.61
CA ARG A 16 0.80 28.36 28.67
C ARG A 16 -0.20 28.86 27.63
N GLY A 17 -0.31 28.15 26.51
CA GLY A 17 -1.52 28.14 25.71
C GLY A 17 -2.59 27.35 26.44
N THR A 18 -3.71 27.99 26.73
CA THR A 18 -4.91 27.45 27.36
C THR A 18 -5.52 26.35 26.49
N ASN A 19 -5.33 25.09 26.86
CA ASN A 19 -6.16 23.99 26.37
C ASN A 19 -7.55 24.13 27.01
N ILE A 20 -8.53 24.57 26.22
CA ILE A 20 -9.93 24.28 26.51
C ILE A 20 -10.18 22.87 25.99
N ASP A 21 -10.49 21.99 26.93
CA ASP A 21 -10.80 20.58 26.78
C ASP A 21 -12.19 20.44 26.12
N THR A 22 -12.25 20.42 24.79
CA THR A 22 -13.46 20.04 24.05
C THR A 22 -13.45 18.52 23.91
N GLY A 23 -14.32 17.84 24.65
CA GLY A 23 -14.38 16.39 24.84
C GLY A 23 -14.65 15.53 23.60
N LYS A 24 -13.83 15.64 22.57
CA LYS A 24 -13.72 14.64 21.49
C LYS A 24 -12.63 13.64 21.87
N PRO A 25 -12.81 12.33 21.63
CA PRO A 25 -11.69 11.40 21.61
C PRO A 25 -10.83 11.79 20.40
N ARG A 26 -9.81 12.63 20.60
CA ARG A 26 -8.78 12.84 19.57
C ARG A 26 -8.26 11.45 19.23
N GLY A 27 -8.50 10.99 18.00
CA GLY A 27 -7.91 9.77 17.48
C GLY A 27 -6.41 9.85 17.66
N GLN A 28 -5.87 9.18 18.68
CA GLN A 28 -4.43 9.13 18.90
C GLN A 28 -3.87 8.10 17.94
N GLY A 29 -3.64 8.51 16.68
CA GLY A 29 -2.85 7.72 15.76
C GLY A 29 -1.47 7.44 16.34
N LEU A 30 -0.87 6.31 15.98
CA LEU A 30 0.44 5.88 16.48
C LEU A 30 1.52 6.97 16.33
N MET A 31 1.44 7.78 15.26
CA MET A 31 2.30 8.95 15.03
C MET A 31 2.21 10.03 16.10
N ALA A 32 0.99 10.34 16.58
CA ALA A 32 0.80 11.30 17.67
C ALA A 32 1.42 10.79 18.98
N ASN A 33 1.38 9.46 19.19
CA ASN A 33 1.99 8.82 20.35
C ASN A 33 3.53 8.79 20.27
N PHE A 34 4.11 8.61 19.07
CA PHE A 34 5.56 8.73 18.91
C PHE A 34 6.09 10.16 19.15
N SER A 35 5.29 11.20 18.94
CA SER A 35 5.69 12.60 19.16
C SER A 35 5.67 12.99 20.64
N ARG A 36 4.87 12.29 21.45
CA ARG A 36 4.92 12.36 22.90
C ARG A 36 5.98 11.37 23.36
N THR A 37 7.26 11.77 23.26
CA THR A 37 8.41 10.98 23.76
C THR A 37 7.98 10.13 24.95
N PRO A 38 7.97 8.79 24.87
CA PRO A 38 7.36 8.05 25.94
C PRO A 38 8.42 8.06 27.04
N LYS A 39 8.16 8.85 28.09
CA LYS A 39 8.83 8.72 29.40
C LYS A 39 8.82 7.25 29.89
N THR A 40 7.93 6.44 29.30
CA THR A 40 7.73 5.00 29.49
C THR A 40 8.54 4.08 28.57
N LEU A 41 9.16 4.56 27.48
CA LEU A 41 9.74 3.66 26.45
C LEU A 41 11.17 3.23 26.70
N ALA A 42 11.94 4.07 27.36
CA ALA A 42 13.35 3.87 27.58
C ALA A 42 13.59 4.16 29.04
N LEU A 43 13.19 3.20 29.87
CA LEU A 43 13.49 3.28 31.27
C LEU A 43 15.01 3.12 31.50
N PHE A 44 15.78 2.54 30.58
CA PHE A 44 17.25 2.43 30.70
C PHE A 44 18.05 3.03 29.53
N ASN A 45 19.03 3.90 29.83
CA ASN A 45 20.02 4.41 28.87
C ASN A 45 21.34 3.67 29.04
N HIS A 46 21.64 2.73 28.14
CA HIS A 46 22.91 2.00 28.14
C HIS A 46 24.13 2.90 27.90
N GLU A 47 24.02 3.98 27.14
CA GLU A 47 25.14 4.92 26.91
C GLU A 47 25.39 5.82 28.13
N GLY A 48 24.37 6.06 28.95
CA GLY A 48 24.44 6.84 30.18
C GLY A 48 24.67 6.01 31.44
N GLN A 49 24.63 4.66 31.35
CA GLN A 49 24.64 3.69 32.47
C GLN A 49 23.58 3.93 33.55
N ASN A 50 22.49 4.62 33.20
CA ASN A 50 21.48 5.08 34.15
C ASN A 50 20.06 4.85 33.63
N HIS A 51 19.14 4.61 34.53
CA HIS A 51 17.71 4.56 34.26
C HIS A 51 17.19 5.98 33.99
N ILE A 52 16.69 6.26 32.79
CA ILE A 52 16.39 7.63 32.30
C ILE A 52 15.36 8.33 33.18
N SER A 53 14.37 7.59 33.67
CA SER A 53 13.24 8.17 34.39
C SER A 53 13.41 8.24 35.91
N THR A 54 14.26 7.39 36.49
CA THR A 54 14.46 7.29 37.95
C THR A 54 15.86 7.70 38.38
N GLY A 55 16.80 7.86 37.45
CA GLY A 55 18.21 8.17 37.71
C GLY A 55 19.01 7.02 38.32
N VAL A 56 18.45 5.81 38.36
CA VAL A 56 19.02 4.65 39.05
C VAL A 56 20.19 4.08 38.26
N SER A 57 21.29 3.77 38.93
CA SER A 57 22.50 3.25 38.27
C SER A 57 22.30 1.82 37.74
N GLU A 58 23.07 1.45 36.70
CA GLU A 58 23.17 0.08 36.16
C GLU A 58 23.39 -0.96 37.26
N LEU A 59 24.23 -0.65 38.25
CA LEU A 59 24.55 -1.55 39.35
C LEU A 59 23.33 -1.82 40.26
N GLN A 60 22.56 -0.78 40.57
CA GLN A 60 21.35 -0.92 41.40
C GLN A 60 20.24 -1.67 40.65
N PHE A 61 20.13 -1.45 39.35
CA PHE A 61 19.17 -2.18 38.54
C PHE A 61 19.57 -3.66 38.38
N GLY A 62 20.86 -3.95 38.15
CA GLY A 62 21.38 -5.32 38.09
C GLY A 62 21.12 -6.13 39.37
N LEU A 63 21.09 -5.47 40.54
CA LEU A 63 20.70 -6.13 41.78
C LEU A 63 19.23 -6.57 41.77
N LEU A 64 18.31 -5.76 41.23
CA LEU A 64 16.91 -6.15 41.08
C LEU A 64 16.76 -7.36 40.15
N GLU A 65 17.52 -7.41 39.07
CA GLU A 65 17.52 -8.55 38.14
C GLU A 65 18.00 -9.84 38.81
N MET A 66 19.07 -9.74 39.61
CA MET A 66 19.54 -10.87 40.41
C MET A 66 18.46 -11.34 41.38
N LEU A 67 17.75 -10.42 42.04
CA LEU A 67 16.68 -10.74 42.98
C LEU A 67 15.46 -11.38 42.30
N ASP A 68 15.11 -10.98 41.08
CA ASP A 68 14.01 -11.57 40.30
C ASP A 68 14.28 -13.06 39.96
N SER A 69 15.55 -13.45 39.86
CA SER A 69 15.93 -14.86 39.67
C SER A 69 15.76 -15.75 40.92
N VAL A 70 15.51 -15.15 42.10
CA VAL A 70 15.33 -15.86 43.36
C VAL A 70 13.86 -16.21 43.56
N GLN A 71 13.56 -17.47 43.92
CA GLN A 71 12.18 -17.96 44.04
C GLN A 71 11.34 -17.21 45.09
N ASN A 72 11.97 -16.72 46.17
CA ASN A 72 11.35 -15.93 47.25
C ASN A 72 12.27 -14.75 47.64
N PRO A 73 12.31 -13.67 46.87
CA PRO A 73 13.22 -12.56 47.12
C PRO A 73 12.76 -11.73 48.32
N SER A 74 13.62 -11.62 49.34
CA SER A 74 13.43 -10.64 50.41
C SER A 74 14.06 -9.31 50.00
N LEU A 75 13.23 -8.39 49.51
CA LEU A 75 13.67 -7.01 49.24
C LEU A 75 13.85 -6.24 50.55
N ASP A 76 15.01 -5.63 50.73
CA ASP A 76 15.24 -4.62 51.77
C ASP A 76 14.44 -3.33 51.48
N ALA A 77 14.47 -2.37 52.41
CA ALA A 77 13.73 -1.12 52.28
C ALA A 77 14.12 -0.32 51.02
N THR A 78 15.40 -0.33 50.67
CA THR A 78 15.94 0.40 49.51
C THR A 78 15.42 -0.19 48.20
N ASN A 79 15.51 -1.52 48.03
CA ASN A 79 15.02 -2.21 46.84
C ASN A 79 13.48 -2.15 46.73
N LYS A 80 12.76 -2.19 47.86
CA LYS A 80 11.31 -1.96 47.88
C LYS A 80 10.95 -0.57 47.38
N GLN A 81 11.66 0.46 47.84
CA GLN A 81 11.38 1.83 47.39
C GLN A 81 11.70 1.98 45.90
N LEU A 82 12.81 1.42 45.43
CA LEU A 82 13.17 1.44 44.02
C LEU A 82 12.12 0.78 43.12
N VAL A 83 11.62 -0.42 43.50
CA VAL A 83 10.53 -1.10 42.79
C VAL A 83 9.28 -0.21 42.72
N LYS A 84 8.90 0.42 43.83
CA LYS A 84 7.77 1.35 43.87
C LYS A 84 7.99 2.57 42.98
N ASP A 85 9.19 3.14 42.98
CA ASP A 85 9.52 4.32 42.18
C ASP A 85 9.42 4.00 40.69
N ILE A 86 9.92 2.84 40.25
CA ILE A 86 9.79 2.37 38.85
C ILE A 86 8.31 2.22 38.47
N LEU A 87 7.52 1.51 39.29
CA LEU A 87 6.11 1.25 39.00
C LEU A 87 5.26 2.53 39.01
N ASN A 88 5.47 3.41 40.01
CA ASN A 88 4.80 4.71 40.10
C ASN A 88 5.14 5.60 38.90
N THR A 89 6.41 5.63 38.49
CA THR A 89 6.87 6.41 37.33
C THR A 89 6.24 5.90 36.04
N ALA A 90 5.99 4.60 35.94
CA ALA A 90 5.29 3.97 34.83
C ALA A 90 3.75 4.08 34.91
N GLY A 91 3.20 4.68 35.98
CA GLY A 91 1.75 4.84 36.18
C GLY A 91 1.02 3.53 36.46
N VAL A 92 1.71 2.50 36.98
CA VAL A 92 1.12 1.20 37.28
C VAL A 92 0.61 1.20 38.71
N ASP A 93 -0.68 0.87 38.92
CA ASP A 93 -1.18 0.54 40.25
C ASP A 93 -0.75 -0.87 40.65
N PHE A 94 0.02 -0.96 41.73
CA PHE A 94 0.58 -2.22 42.25
C PHE A 94 0.10 -2.53 43.67
N SER A 95 -0.92 -1.83 44.15
CA SER A 95 -1.48 -2.01 45.51
C SER A 95 -1.95 -3.44 45.77
N GLU A 96 -2.48 -4.12 44.75
CA GLU A 96 -2.93 -5.52 44.83
C GLU A 96 -1.85 -6.55 44.47
N MET A 97 -0.67 -6.11 44.03
CA MET A 97 0.41 -7.03 43.66
C MET A 97 1.18 -7.50 44.90
N ASN A 98 1.48 -8.80 44.97
CA ASN A 98 2.43 -9.30 45.95
C ASN A 98 3.87 -8.82 45.62
N GLN A 99 4.78 -8.91 46.59
CA GLN A 99 6.15 -8.41 46.47
C GLN A 99 6.94 -9.01 45.29
N ARG A 100 6.71 -10.31 44.97
CA ARG A 100 7.37 -10.97 43.83
C ARG A 100 6.84 -10.44 42.50
N THR A 101 5.53 -10.27 42.38
CA THR A 101 4.90 -9.67 41.20
C THR A 101 5.36 -8.21 40.99
N GLN A 102 5.45 -7.42 42.07
CA GLN A 102 5.98 -6.05 42.01
C GLN A 102 7.43 -6.02 41.49
N LEU A 103 8.30 -6.89 42.02
CA LEU A 103 9.70 -6.99 41.58
C LEU A 103 9.79 -7.33 40.09
N LYS A 104 9.08 -8.38 39.66
CA LYS A 104 9.08 -8.82 38.27
C LYS A 104 8.57 -7.75 37.32
N ALA A 105 7.47 -7.10 37.69
CA ALA A 105 6.89 -5.99 36.95
C ALA A 105 7.89 -4.82 36.81
N ALA A 106 8.58 -4.45 37.89
CA ALA A 106 9.60 -3.40 37.87
C ALA A 106 10.82 -3.77 37.04
N VAL A 107 11.27 -5.03 37.06
CA VAL A 107 12.38 -5.51 36.20
C VAL A 107 11.99 -5.47 34.73
N MET A 108 10.80 -5.96 34.38
CA MET A 108 10.30 -5.93 33.00
C MET A 108 10.16 -4.49 32.48
N LEU A 109 9.64 -3.57 33.29
CA LEU A 109 9.57 -2.15 32.96
C LEU A 109 10.97 -1.54 32.82
N GLY A 110 11.84 -1.75 33.80
CA GLY A 110 13.16 -1.11 33.82
C GLY A 110 14.04 -1.53 32.65
N ARG A 111 13.91 -2.77 32.17
CA ARG A 111 14.56 -3.24 30.93
C ARG A 111 13.94 -2.68 29.65
N GLY A 112 12.79 -2.01 29.75
CA GLY A 112 11.97 -1.67 28.60
C GLY A 112 11.46 -2.90 27.86
N GLU A 113 11.28 -4.02 28.57
CA GLU A 113 10.70 -5.24 27.99
C GLU A 113 9.19 -5.09 27.80
N VAL A 114 8.49 -4.32 28.65
CA VAL A 114 7.06 -4.03 28.48
C VAL A 114 6.77 -2.55 28.75
N SER A 115 5.63 -2.05 28.28
CA SER A 115 5.17 -0.70 28.61
C SER A 115 4.40 -0.67 29.93
N GLY A 116 4.42 0.48 30.61
CA GLY A 116 3.59 0.73 31.81
C GLY A 116 2.11 0.50 31.54
N ALA A 117 1.63 0.95 30.38
CA ALA A 117 0.24 0.76 29.98
C ALA A 117 -0.12 -0.73 29.79
N TRP A 118 0.72 -1.51 29.09
CA TRP A 118 0.49 -2.96 28.96
C TRP A 118 0.42 -3.64 30.34
N LEU A 119 1.39 -3.31 31.21
CA LEU A 119 1.49 -3.91 32.53
C LEU A 119 0.29 -3.57 33.43
N ALA A 120 -0.23 -2.35 33.36
CA ALA A 120 -1.37 -1.91 34.17
C ALA A 120 -2.65 -2.75 33.96
N GLN A 121 -2.83 -3.39 32.80
CA GLN A 121 -3.96 -4.31 32.55
C GLN A 121 -3.59 -5.78 32.69
N ASN A 122 -2.30 -6.09 32.51
CA ASN A 122 -1.81 -7.47 32.52
C ASN A 122 -1.17 -7.82 33.87
N THR A 123 -1.54 -7.11 34.93
CA THR A 123 -1.10 -7.39 36.31
C THR A 123 -1.42 -8.82 36.72
N ASN A 124 -2.59 -9.34 36.30
CA ASN A 124 -3.01 -10.72 36.49
C ASN A 124 -2.16 -11.72 35.69
N ALA A 125 -1.78 -11.39 34.46
CA ALA A 125 -0.90 -12.24 33.66
C ALA A 125 0.50 -12.32 34.29
N VAL A 126 1.03 -11.19 34.78
CA VAL A 126 2.32 -11.14 35.47
C VAL A 126 2.26 -11.85 36.83
N SER A 127 1.15 -11.72 37.57
CA SER A 127 0.99 -12.40 38.87
C SER A 127 0.88 -13.91 38.73
N ARG A 128 0.32 -14.40 37.62
CA ARG A 128 0.18 -15.82 37.29
C ARG A 128 1.36 -16.42 36.55
N ASP A 129 2.40 -15.62 36.24
CA ASP A 129 3.50 -16.03 35.36
C ASP A 129 3.02 -16.54 33.99
N ASP A 130 1.97 -15.93 33.42
CA ASP A 130 1.46 -16.27 32.09
C ASP A 130 2.50 -15.93 31.02
N ALA A 131 3.22 -16.95 30.57
CA ALA A 131 4.34 -16.82 29.64
C ALA A 131 3.90 -16.37 28.24
N ASP A 132 2.65 -16.65 27.83
CA ASP A 132 2.14 -16.28 26.52
C ASP A 132 1.75 -14.80 26.49
N ALA A 133 0.96 -14.35 27.46
CA ALA A 133 0.59 -12.94 27.56
C ALA A 133 1.83 -12.05 27.76
N ILE A 134 2.75 -12.44 28.66
CA ILE A 134 4.02 -11.71 28.87
C ILE A 134 4.82 -11.62 27.57
N ALA A 135 4.91 -12.70 26.79
CA ALA A 135 5.64 -12.68 25.54
C ALA A 135 5.02 -11.73 24.50
N VAL A 136 3.69 -11.64 24.43
CA VAL A 136 2.98 -10.65 23.59
C VAL A 136 3.30 -9.22 24.03
N GLY A 137 3.32 -8.95 25.34
CA GLY A 137 3.75 -7.66 25.89
C GLY A 137 5.18 -7.30 25.46
N LYS A 138 6.11 -8.26 25.51
CA LYS A 138 7.50 -8.07 25.08
C LYS A 138 7.64 -7.79 23.59
N MET A 139 6.89 -8.53 22.79
CA MET A 139 6.83 -8.34 21.34
C MET A 139 6.38 -6.92 20.98
N LEU A 140 5.24 -6.46 21.52
CA LEU A 140 4.70 -5.14 21.24
C LEU A 140 5.68 -4.01 21.57
N GLN A 141 6.34 -4.12 22.73
CA GLN A 141 7.33 -3.14 23.17
C GLN A 141 8.57 -3.11 22.27
N LYS A 142 9.07 -4.30 21.86
CA LYS A 142 10.18 -4.43 20.92
C LYS A 142 9.84 -3.80 19.57
N ASP A 143 8.66 -4.07 19.02
CA ASP A 143 8.25 -3.54 17.72
C ASP A 143 8.01 -2.04 17.77
N TYR A 144 7.46 -1.52 18.87
CA TYR A 144 7.35 -0.08 19.08
C TYR A 144 8.73 0.59 19.17
N ALA A 145 9.68 0.00 19.91
CA ALA A 145 11.05 0.53 19.98
C ALA A 145 11.75 0.54 18.61
N PHE A 146 11.49 -0.47 17.78
CA PHE A 146 11.95 -0.51 16.39
C PHE A 146 11.36 0.65 15.58
N ALA A 147 10.04 0.84 15.63
CA ALA A 147 9.34 1.92 14.94
C ALA A 147 9.80 3.31 15.41
N HIS A 148 10.05 3.49 16.70
CA HIS A 148 10.60 4.75 17.23
C HIS A 148 11.97 5.08 16.61
N LYS A 149 12.84 4.08 16.41
CA LYS A 149 14.12 4.28 15.71
C LYS A 149 13.93 4.67 14.24
N GLN A 150 12.91 4.13 13.58
CA GLN A 150 12.56 4.53 12.21
C GLN A 150 12.13 5.99 12.17
N LYS A 151 11.29 6.41 13.11
CA LYS A 151 10.89 7.82 13.24
C LYS A 151 12.09 8.74 13.44
N MET A 152 13.01 8.38 14.34
CA MET A 152 14.25 9.13 14.54
C MET A 152 15.13 9.16 13.28
N GLY A 153 15.10 8.09 12.48
CA GLY A 153 15.76 7.99 11.18
C GLY A 153 15.16 8.90 10.11
N GLY A 154 13.84 9.11 10.14
CA GLY A 154 13.10 9.93 9.16
C GLY A 154 13.05 9.35 7.74
N ILE A 155 13.69 8.20 7.48
CA ILE A 155 13.74 7.56 6.17
C ILE A 155 12.53 6.66 5.94
N GLN A 156 12.12 5.93 6.99
CA GLN A 156 11.13 4.87 6.91
C GLN A 156 9.92 5.22 7.76
N ASP A 157 8.70 4.94 7.26
CA ASP A 157 7.48 5.24 8.00
C ASP A 157 7.42 4.34 9.26
N PRO A 158 7.34 4.92 10.46
CA PRO A 158 7.39 4.15 11.69
C PRO A 158 6.09 3.36 11.92
N SER A 159 4.95 3.82 11.41
CA SER A 159 3.68 3.11 11.53
C SER A 159 3.64 1.89 10.62
N ASP A 160 4.05 2.03 9.36
CA ASP A 160 4.19 0.89 8.44
C ASP A 160 5.19 -0.15 9.00
N SER A 161 6.30 0.34 9.56
CA SER A 161 7.29 -0.52 10.22
C SER A 161 6.73 -1.26 11.43
N PHE A 162 6.01 -0.57 12.32
CA PHE A 162 5.36 -1.20 13.48
C PHE A 162 4.38 -2.28 13.05
N ASN A 163 3.52 -1.95 12.10
CA ASN A 163 2.45 -2.78 11.59
C ASN A 163 2.95 -4.05 10.89
N THR A 164 3.93 -3.92 10.00
CA THR A 164 4.54 -5.05 9.29
C THR A 164 5.27 -5.98 10.27
N ARG A 165 5.97 -5.42 11.26
CA ARG A 165 6.67 -6.23 12.26
C ARG A 165 5.73 -6.93 13.21
N LEU A 166 4.70 -6.25 13.68
CA LEU A 166 3.67 -6.83 14.54
C LEU A 166 3.04 -8.06 13.86
N ALA A 167 2.69 -7.94 12.57
CA ALA A 167 2.17 -9.05 11.79
C ALA A 167 3.16 -10.24 11.70
N LEU A 168 4.46 -9.97 11.53
CA LEU A 168 5.50 -11.00 11.50
C LEU A 168 5.70 -11.67 12.86
N ASP A 169 5.82 -10.91 13.93
CA ASP A 169 6.08 -11.46 15.26
C ASP A 169 4.83 -12.22 15.79
N ILE A 170 3.61 -11.77 15.46
CA ILE A 170 2.37 -12.55 15.69
C ILE A 170 2.42 -13.87 14.91
N ALA A 171 2.79 -13.83 13.63
CA ALA A 171 2.88 -15.05 12.83
C ALA A 171 3.93 -16.04 13.39
N ASP A 172 5.09 -15.54 13.85
CA ASP A 172 6.10 -16.38 14.52
C ASP A 172 5.58 -16.99 15.83
N ARG A 173 4.72 -16.27 16.56
CA ARG A 173 4.12 -16.75 17.80
C ARG A 173 3.04 -17.79 17.57
N VAL A 174 2.11 -17.51 16.65
CA VAL A 174 0.96 -18.36 16.35
C VAL A 174 1.40 -19.64 15.63
N ILE A 175 2.42 -19.58 14.79
CA ILE A 175 3.00 -20.78 14.17
C ILE A 175 3.99 -21.44 15.14
N GLY A 176 3.51 -22.51 15.77
CA GLY A 176 4.23 -23.34 16.73
C GLY A 176 5.55 -23.88 16.21
N VAL A 177 6.36 -24.43 17.11
CA VAL A 177 7.69 -24.99 16.77
C VAL A 177 7.58 -26.20 15.83
N ASP A 178 6.45 -26.90 15.85
CA ASP A 178 6.08 -28.00 14.96
C ASP A 178 5.62 -27.50 13.56
N GLY A 179 5.48 -26.18 13.40
CA GLY A 179 5.04 -25.53 12.17
C GLY A 179 3.53 -25.41 12.02
N ASN A 180 2.73 -25.86 12.98
CA ASN A 180 1.27 -25.75 12.92
C ASN A 180 0.77 -24.54 13.71
N VAL A 181 -0.48 -24.12 13.45
CA VAL A 181 -1.16 -23.11 14.27
C VAL A 181 -1.33 -23.62 15.72
N ASP A 182 -0.75 -22.90 16.67
CA ASP A 182 -0.93 -23.11 18.11
C ASP A 182 -2.17 -22.35 18.60
N GLN A 183 -3.24 -23.10 18.86
CA GLN A 183 -4.55 -22.54 19.20
C GLN A 183 -4.52 -21.72 20.50
N ASN A 184 -3.78 -22.17 21.52
CA ASN A 184 -3.70 -21.46 22.79
C ASN A 184 -3.01 -20.10 22.60
N LYS A 185 -1.91 -20.07 21.84
CA LYS A 185 -1.22 -18.82 21.51
C LYS A 185 -2.06 -17.90 20.65
N LEU A 186 -2.83 -18.45 19.71
CA LEU A 186 -3.77 -17.70 18.88
C LEU A 186 -4.81 -16.99 19.76
N ASP A 187 -5.43 -17.72 20.68
CA ASP A 187 -6.47 -17.17 21.56
C ASP A 187 -5.89 -16.09 22.49
N THR A 188 -4.68 -16.30 23.05
CA THR A 188 -3.98 -15.27 23.84
C THR A 188 -3.66 -14.03 23.02
N VAL A 189 -3.20 -14.18 21.77
CA VAL A 189 -2.93 -13.02 20.89
C VAL A 189 -4.22 -12.25 20.61
N ILE A 190 -5.33 -12.93 20.32
CA ILE A 190 -6.63 -12.28 20.07
C ILE A 190 -7.05 -11.48 21.31
N GLU A 191 -7.00 -12.08 22.50
CA GLU A 191 -7.35 -11.42 23.76
C GLU A 191 -6.50 -10.15 23.98
N GLN A 192 -5.17 -10.26 23.82
CA GLN A 192 -4.26 -9.13 24.01
C GLN A 192 -4.48 -8.03 22.96
N LEU A 193 -4.77 -8.39 21.70
CA LEU A 193 -5.09 -7.45 20.64
C LEU A 193 -6.52 -6.93 20.68
N GLN A 194 -7.40 -7.41 21.54
CA GLN A 194 -8.73 -6.81 21.76
C GLN A 194 -8.74 -5.81 22.91
N ASN A 195 -7.65 -5.71 23.68
CA ASN A 195 -7.62 -4.88 24.88
C ASN A 195 -7.56 -3.36 24.61
N ASP A 196 -8.52 -2.60 25.15
CA ASP A 196 -8.78 -1.18 24.84
C ASP A 196 -7.66 -0.22 25.23
N THR A 197 -6.90 -0.47 26.29
CA THR A 197 -5.87 0.48 26.73
C THR A 197 -4.52 0.24 26.05
N LEU A 198 -4.31 -0.96 25.52
CA LEU A 198 -3.27 -1.23 24.49
C LEU A 198 -3.56 -0.41 23.22
N ALA A 199 -4.85 -0.22 22.92
CA ALA A 199 -5.33 0.63 21.84
C ALA A 199 -5.13 2.12 22.12
N ALA A 200 -5.20 2.54 23.39
CA ALA A 200 -4.80 3.89 23.79
C ALA A 200 -3.28 4.14 23.67
N THR A 201 -2.45 3.10 23.86
CA THR A 201 -0.98 3.22 23.87
C THR A 201 -0.38 3.18 22.46
N PHE A 202 -0.90 2.29 21.62
CA PHE A 202 -0.39 2.04 20.27
C PHE A 202 -1.33 2.55 19.18
N GLY A 203 -2.44 3.20 19.54
CA GLY A 203 -3.51 3.58 18.62
C GLY A 203 -4.48 2.43 18.34
N VAL A 204 -5.76 2.77 18.16
CA VAL A 204 -6.77 1.85 17.58
C VAL A 204 -6.76 2.08 16.07
N GLY A 205 -5.73 1.58 15.40
CA GLY A 205 -5.67 1.64 13.95
C GLY A 205 -6.64 0.64 13.31
N PRO A 206 -7.25 0.95 12.16
CA PRO A 206 -8.10 0.00 11.43
C PRO A 206 -7.34 -1.28 11.04
N HIS A 207 -6.03 -1.21 10.89
CA HIS A 207 -5.18 -2.37 10.69
C HIS A 207 -5.29 -3.42 11.81
N ARG A 208 -5.29 -2.98 13.07
CA ARG A 208 -5.42 -3.88 14.22
C ARG A 208 -6.78 -4.58 14.24
N GLN A 209 -7.85 -3.85 13.90
CA GLN A 209 -9.19 -4.42 13.81
C GLN A 209 -9.24 -5.53 12.75
N GLU A 210 -8.66 -5.28 11.58
CA GLU A 210 -8.55 -6.29 10.52
C GLU A 210 -7.69 -7.50 10.91
N MET A 211 -6.58 -7.29 11.63
CA MET A 211 -5.80 -8.40 12.19
C MET A 211 -6.64 -9.27 13.13
N VAL A 212 -7.36 -8.66 14.06
CA VAL A 212 -8.22 -9.38 15.02
C VAL A 212 -9.32 -10.16 14.31
N LYS A 213 -9.96 -9.57 13.28
CA LYS A 213 -10.96 -10.26 12.46
C LYS A 213 -10.38 -11.51 11.78
N LEU A 214 -9.22 -11.38 11.13
CA LEU A 214 -8.55 -12.52 10.50
C LEU A 214 -8.13 -13.58 11.53
N LEU A 215 -7.52 -13.20 12.66
CA LEU A 215 -7.13 -14.15 13.70
C LEU A 215 -8.33 -14.89 14.28
N THR A 216 -9.45 -14.19 14.47
CA THR A 216 -10.72 -14.79 14.90
C THR A 216 -11.26 -15.76 13.84
N HIS A 217 -11.18 -15.41 12.55
CA HIS A 217 -11.50 -16.32 11.46
C HIS A 217 -10.61 -17.57 11.47
N ILE A 218 -9.31 -17.42 11.71
CA ILE A 218 -8.36 -18.54 11.85
C ILE A 218 -8.74 -19.42 13.03
N SER A 219 -9.16 -18.83 14.16
CA SER A 219 -9.57 -19.56 15.37
C SER A 219 -10.87 -20.36 15.14
N ASN A 220 -11.78 -19.84 14.31
CA ASN A 220 -13.07 -20.48 14.04
C ASN A 220 -13.07 -21.43 12.82
N SER A 221 -12.14 -21.27 11.86
CA SER A 221 -12.12 -22.04 10.60
C SER A 221 -11.08 -23.16 10.60
N GLY A 222 -11.55 -24.40 10.83
CA GLY A 222 -10.71 -25.60 10.70
C GLY A 222 -10.14 -25.79 9.28
N ASN A 223 -10.92 -25.43 8.25
CA ASN A 223 -10.47 -25.48 6.86
C ASN A 223 -9.31 -24.52 6.60
N PHE A 224 -9.43 -23.27 7.06
CA PHE A 224 -8.37 -22.27 6.92
C PHE A 224 -7.07 -22.77 7.58
N ARG A 225 -7.16 -23.29 8.80
CA ARG A 225 -6.00 -23.89 9.51
C ARG A 225 -5.39 -25.04 8.74
N ASN A 226 -6.21 -25.94 8.16
CA ASN A 226 -5.71 -27.05 7.36
C ASN A 226 -4.95 -26.59 6.12
N VAL A 227 -5.47 -25.58 5.40
CA VAL A 227 -4.79 -25.01 4.23
C VAL A 227 -3.49 -24.32 4.64
N LEU A 228 -3.51 -23.52 5.71
CA LEU A 228 -2.33 -22.84 6.24
C LEU A 228 -1.25 -23.83 6.70
N ASN A 229 -1.62 -24.86 7.46
CA ASN A 229 -0.72 -25.93 7.88
C ASN A 229 -0.22 -26.77 6.70
N GLY A 230 -0.93 -26.78 5.56
CA GLY A 230 -0.55 -27.49 4.35
C GLY A 230 0.44 -26.75 3.45
N ILE A 231 0.90 -25.54 3.81
CA ILE A 231 1.85 -24.76 2.99
C ILE A 231 3.27 -25.30 3.18
N ASN A 232 3.95 -25.54 2.05
CA ASN A 232 5.31 -26.06 1.96
C ASN A 232 6.31 -24.95 1.59
N ALA A 233 7.58 -25.18 1.92
CA ALA A 233 8.68 -24.31 1.54
C ALA A 233 8.84 -24.20 0.01
N PRO A 234 9.23 -23.02 -0.51
CA PRO A 234 9.56 -22.87 -1.93
C PRO A 234 10.83 -23.66 -2.29
N ASN A 235 10.95 -23.99 -3.57
CA ASN A 235 12.19 -24.56 -4.13
C ASN A 235 13.37 -23.58 -4.00
N LEU A 236 14.59 -24.11 -3.85
CA LEU A 236 15.81 -23.32 -3.76
C LEU A 236 16.12 -22.54 -5.05
N ASN A 237 16.76 -21.37 -4.89
CA ASN A 237 17.16 -20.43 -5.93
C ASN A 237 16.01 -19.88 -6.78
N THR A 238 14.79 -19.88 -6.24
CA THR A 238 13.60 -19.34 -6.92
C THR A 238 13.25 -17.92 -6.43
N PRO A 239 12.53 -17.11 -7.22
CA PRO A 239 11.94 -15.85 -6.75
C PRO A 239 11.14 -15.98 -5.44
N GLN A 240 10.40 -17.08 -5.30
CA GLN A 240 9.59 -17.40 -4.13
C GLN A 240 10.45 -17.55 -2.88
N GLU A 241 11.59 -18.25 -2.99
CA GLU A 241 12.55 -18.38 -1.89
C GLU A 241 13.03 -17.00 -1.43
N ARG A 242 13.41 -16.12 -2.35
CA ARG A 242 13.87 -14.76 -2.02
C ARG A 242 12.78 -13.95 -1.32
N ILE A 243 11.56 -14.00 -1.82
CA ILE A 243 10.42 -13.27 -1.25
C ILE A 243 10.10 -13.77 0.15
N VAL A 244 9.93 -15.09 0.33
CA VAL A 244 9.65 -15.69 1.66
C VAL A 244 10.75 -15.32 2.64
N ARG A 245 12.02 -15.45 2.20
CA ARG A 245 13.19 -15.11 3.01
C ARG A 245 13.20 -13.66 3.46
N ALA A 246 12.89 -12.73 2.55
CA ALA A 246 12.79 -11.31 2.86
C ALA A 246 11.63 -11.02 3.82
N THR A 247 10.45 -11.61 3.58
CA THR A 247 9.26 -11.43 4.44
C THR A 247 9.52 -11.80 5.90
N ILE A 248 10.24 -12.89 6.16
CA ILE A 248 10.54 -13.32 7.54
C ILE A 248 11.93 -12.87 8.02
N ASN A 249 12.62 -12.02 7.25
CA ASN A 249 13.96 -11.53 7.53
C ASN A 249 14.97 -12.65 7.90
N LYS A 250 15.01 -13.74 7.12
CA LYS A 250 15.88 -14.90 7.38
C LYS A 250 17.16 -14.85 6.51
N PRO A 251 18.30 -14.33 6.97
CA PRO A 251 19.43 -14.03 6.09
C PRO A 251 20.07 -15.26 5.42
N THR A 252 20.13 -16.41 6.12
CA THR A 252 20.82 -17.62 5.66
C THR A 252 20.06 -18.91 6.01
N GLY A 253 20.58 -20.05 5.57
CA GLY A 253 20.02 -21.38 5.83
C GLY A 253 18.79 -21.72 4.98
N ASN A 254 18.43 -23.00 4.93
CA ASN A 254 17.29 -23.47 4.15
C ASN A 254 15.97 -22.97 4.74
N LEU A 255 15.01 -22.67 3.87
CA LEU A 255 13.63 -22.41 4.29
C LEU A 255 12.96 -23.74 4.66
N THR A 256 12.16 -23.69 5.72
CA THR A 256 11.33 -24.79 6.20
C THR A 256 9.86 -24.50 5.89
N ASP A 257 9.00 -25.52 5.95
CA ASP A 257 7.55 -25.30 5.80
C ASP A 257 7.02 -24.32 6.86
N ARG A 258 7.57 -24.40 8.08
CA ARG A 258 7.30 -23.42 9.15
C ARG A 258 7.63 -21.99 8.70
N ASP A 259 8.74 -21.77 8.01
CA ASP A 259 9.12 -20.44 7.51
C ASP A 259 8.14 -19.93 6.44
N ALA A 260 7.71 -20.80 5.53
CA ALA A 260 6.71 -20.48 4.51
C ALA A 260 5.35 -20.10 5.13
N ARG A 261 4.89 -20.87 6.13
CA ARG A 261 3.64 -20.61 6.84
C ARG A 261 3.67 -19.29 7.59
N LYS A 262 4.79 -18.95 8.23
CA LYS A 262 4.98 -17.63 8.85
C LYS A 262 4.93 -16.51 7.84
N ALA A 263 5.61 -16.66 6.70
CA ALA A 263 5.60 -15.64 5.66
C ALA A 263 4.18 -15.38 5.14
N VAL A 264 3.41 -16.45 4.91
CA VAL A 264 2.02 -16.35 4.45
C VAL A 264 1.12 -15.74 5.52
N LEU A 265 1.17 -16.21 6.77
CA LEU A 265 0.34 -15.67 7.84
C LEU A 265 0.69 -14.19 8.12
N SER A 266 1.98 -13.84 8.14
CA SER A 266 2.43 -12.46 8.27
C SER A 266 1.90 -11.59 7.12
N ALA A 267 1.91 -12.08 5.88
CA ALA A 267 1.36 -11.35 4.73
C ALA A 267 -0.15 -11.14 4.82
N MET A 268 -0.88 -12.14 5.32
CA MET A 268 -2.32 -12.04 5.54
C MET A 268 -2.67 -11.05 6.67
N LEU A 269 -1.85 -11.00 7.73
CA LEU A 269 -2.02 -10.09 8.85
C LEU A 269 -1.57 -8.66 8.55
N SER A 270 -0.65 -8.47 7.60
CA SER A 270 -0.09 -7.15 7.27
C SER A 270 -1.09 -6.27 6.51
N HIS A 271 -1.03 -4.97 6.77
CA HIS A 271 -1.76 -3.97 6.02
C HIS A 271 -1.17 -3.80 4.62
N LEU A 272 -2.02 -3.44 3.64
CA LEU A 272 -1.57 -3.11 2.29
C LEU A 272 -2.07 -1.71 1.95
N ARG A 273 -1.18 -0.83 1.50
CA ARG A 273 -1.49 0.52 1.03
C ARG A 273 -0.62 0.87 -0.17
N GLN A 274 -1.15 1.64 -1.12
CA GLN A 274 -0.46 1.88 -2.40
C GLN A 274 0.89 2.59 -2.22
N GLY A 275 1.04 3.44 -1.19
CA GLY A 275 2.26 4.22 -0.99
C GLY A 275 2.60 5.10 -2.21
N SER A 276 3.88 5.45 -2.37
CA SER A 276 4.40 6.16 -3.56
C SER A 276 4.63 5.25 -4.78
N VAL A 277 4.48 3.92 -4.58
CA VAL A 277 4.81 2.87 -5.54
C VAL A 277 3.74 1.79 -5.50
N GLY A 278 2.85 1.79 -6.48
CA GLY A 278 1.85 0.74 -6.60
C GLY A 278 0.82 1.04 -7.67
N SER A 279 0.16 0.00 -8.17
CA SER A 279 -0.99 0.17 -9.05
C SER A 279 -2.23 0.28 -8.18
N CYS A 280 -2.95 1.40 -8.25
CA CYS A 280 -4.18 1.59 -7.48
C CYS A 280 -5.19 0.43 -7.68
N PHE A 281 -5.21 -0.15 -8.88
CA PHE A 281 -5.96 -1.35 -9.23
C PHE A 281 -5.47 -2.60 -8.48
N GLY A 282 -4.16 -2.89 -8.55
CA GLY A 282 -3.57 -4.04 -7.87
C GLY A 282 -3.76 -3.96 -6.36
N THR A 283 -3.54 -2.78 -5.77
CA THR A 283 -3.70 -2.55 -4.33
C THR A 283 -5.15 -2.75 -3.90
N SER A 284 -6.12 -2.12 -4.58
CA SER A 284 -7.54 -2.20 -4.20
C SER A 284 -8.08 -3.64 -4.27
N ILE A 285 -7.74 -4.39 -5.32
CA ILE A 285 -8.14 -5.80 -5.44
C ILE A 285 -7.47 -6.65 -4.36
N ALA A 286 -6.17 -6.44 -4.11
CA ALA A 286 -5.45 -7.17 -3.07
C ALA A 286 -6.03 -6.91 -1.67
N ILE A 287 -6.40 -5.65 -1.37
CA ILE A 287 -7.09 -5.30 -0.13
C ILE A 287 -8.44 -6.02 -0.06
N HIS A 288 -9.28 -5.91 -1.11
CA HIS A 288 -10.60 -6.53 -1.15
C HIS A 288 -10.57 -8.05 -0.96
N LEU A 289 -9.66 -8.74 -1.64
CA LEU A 289 -9.47 -10.18 -1.48
C LEU A 289 -9.07 -10.51 -0.04
N LYS A 290 -8.15 -9.74 0.54
CA LYS A 290 -7.64 -9.99 1.89
C LYS A 290 -8.68 -9.69 2.96
N THR A 291 -9.57 -8.70 2.79
CA THR A 291 -10.59 -8.36 3.80
C THR A 291 -11.85 -9.22 3.69
N ASN A 292 -12.23 -9.60 2.47
CA ASN A 292 -13.55 -10.21 2.22
C ASN A 292 -13.49 -11.69 1.80
N HIS A 293 -12.32 -12.18 1.37
CA HIS A 293 -12.15 -13.53 0.83
C HIS A 293 -10.92 -14.25 1.41
N TYR A 294 -10.85 -14.37 2.74
CA TYR A 294 -9.71 -14.96 3.48
C TYR A 294 -9.24 -16.31 2.91
N ASP A 295 -10.15 -17.28 2.71
CA ASP A 295 -9.80 -18.61 2.18
C ASP A 295 -9.23 -18.54 0.75
N LYS A 296 -9.80 -17.70 -0.11
CA LYS A 296 -9.32 -17.53 -1.49
C LYS A 296 -7.93 -16.90 -1.49
N THR A 297 -7.73 -15.86 -0.69
CA THR A 297 -6.44 -15.18 -0.55
C THR A 297 -5.39 -16.14 -0.01
N LEU A 298 -5.71 -16.94 1.01
CA LEU A 298 -4.79 -17.96 1.54
C LEU A 298 -4.37 -18.97 0.47
N ASN A 299 -5.30 -19.46 -0.35
CA ASN A 299 -4.98 -20.36 -1.46
C ASN A 299 -4.10 -19.71 -2.53
N ILE A 300 -4.33 -18.44 -2.84
CA ILE A 300 -3.46 -17.68 -3.75
C ILE A 300 -2.05 -17.52 -3.14
N MET A 301 -1.95 -17.15 -1.86
CA MET A 301 -0.67 -17.03 -1.15
C MET A 301 0.08 -18.36 -1.10
N LYS A 302 -0.61 -19.48 -0.86
CA LYS A 302 -0.05 -20.83 -0.95
C LYS A 302 0.52 -21.10 -2.35
N SER A 303 -0.25 -20.81 -3.40
CA SER A 303 0.23 -20.98 -4.79
C SER A 303 1.41 -20.08 -5.12
N LEU A 304 1.43 -18.84 -4.63
CA LEU A 304 2.55 -17.92 -4.80
C LEU A 304 3.82 -18.44 -4.15
N VAL A 305 3.74 -19.00 -2.95
CA VAL A 305 4.91 -19.54 -2.24
C VAL A 305 5.37 -20.86 -2.85
N GLU A 306 4.46 -21.79 -3.12
CA GLU A 306 4.85 -23.14 -3.57
C GLU A 306 5.18 -23.20 -5.06
N ARG A 307 4.41 -22.48 -5.89
CA ARG A 307 4.47 -22.54 -7.35
C ARG A 307 5.00 -21.27 -7.99
N GLY A 308 5.02 -20.15 -7.26
CA GLY A 308 5.43 -18.85 -7.81
C GLY A 308 4.42 -18.27 -8.77
N VAL A 309 3.13 -18.60 -8.61
CA VAL A 309 2.09 -18.15 -9.55
C VAL A 309 0.79 -17.79 -8.83
N VAL A 310 0.11 -16.76 -9.31
CA VAL A 310 -1.31 -16.54 -9.02
C VAL A 310 -2.11 -17.36 -10.04
N PRO A 311 -2.87 -18.38 -9.59
CA PRO A 311 -3.73 -19.13 -10.49
C PRO A 311 -4.96 -18.30 -10.83
N ALA A 312 -5.20 -18.14 -12.11
CA ALA A 312 -6.34 -17.45 -12.68
C ALA A 312 -7.07 -18.39 -13.63
N GLN A 313 -8.37 -18.21 -13.75
CA GLN A 313 -9.20 -18.97 -14.66
C GLN A 313 -10.07 -18.01 -15.45
N PHE A 314 -10.42 -18.34 -16.67
CA PHE A 314 -11.27 -17.48 -17.47
C PHE A 314 -12.19 -18.29 -18.37
N GLN A 315 -13.44 -17.85 -18.41
CA GLN A 315 -14.44 -18.34 -19.35
C GLN A 315 -14.80 -17.21 -20.35
N LYS A 316 -14.68 -17.49 -21.65
CA LYS A 316 -14.91 -16.47 -22.71
C LYS A 316 -16.39 -16.13 -22.87
N THR A 317 -17.25 -17.13 -22.67
CA THR A 317 -18.71 -17.06 -22.60
C THR A 317 -19.21 -18.16 -21.67
N PRO A 318 -20.42 -18.07 -21.09
CA PRO A 318 -20.96 -19.03 -20.12
C PRO A 318 -20.94 -20.52 -20.56
N ASN A 319 -20.77 -20.79 -21.85
CA ASN A 319 -20.78 -22.13 -22.44
C ASN A 319 -19.48 -22.51 -23.21
N THR A 320 -18.35 -21.85 -22.93
CA THR A 320 -17.05 -22.17 -23.56
C THR A 320 -16.07 -22.81 -22.58
N ASN A 321 -15.06 -23.49 -23.13
CA ASN A 321 -13.95 -24.09 -22.39
C ASN A 321 -13.35 -23.09 -21.39
N GLN A 322 -13.19 -23.52 -20.14
CA GLN A 322 -12.47 -22.80 -19.10
C GLN A 322 -10.98 -22.88 -19.40
N TYR A 323 -10.32 -21.73 -19.42
CA TYR A 323 -8.88 -21.65 -19.61
C TYR A 323 -8.20 -21.29 -18.28
N ASN A 324 -7.18 -22.05 -17.89
CA ASN A 324 -6.38 -21.78 -16.71
C ASN A 324 -5.10 -21.02 -17.09
N PHE A 325 -4.75 -20.00 -16.32
CA PHE A 325 -3.53 -19.20 -16.47
C PHE A 325 -2.79 -19.16 -15.16
N ASP A 326 -1.48 -19.35 -15.24
CA ASP A 326 -0.60 -19.15 -14.11
C ASP A 326 0.16 -17.83 -14.33
N PHE A 327 -0.07 -16.86 -13.46
CA PHE A 327 0.61 -15.57 -13.53
C PHE A 327 1.84 -15.57 -12.65
N PRO A 328 3.06 -15.45 -13.21
CA PRO A 328 4.28 -15.57 -12.44
C PRO A 328 4.38 -14.48 -11.39
N ILE A 329 4.92 -14.86 -10.23
CA ILE A 329 5.16 -13.97 -9.11
C ILE A 329 6.07 -12.82 -9.53
N ASN A 330 5.68 -11.62 -9.15
CA ASN A 330 6.49 -10.44 -9.35
C ASN A 330 7.43 -10.23 -8.16
N ASP A 331 8.73 -10.41 -8.38
CA ASP A 331 9.78 -10.27 -7.37
C ASP A 331 10.54 -8.94 -7.49
N ARG A 332 9.97 -7.94 -8.16
CA ARG A 332 10.56 -6.61 -8.20
C ARG A 332 10.34 -5.86 -6.89
N VAL A 333 11.24 -4.93 -6.61
CA VAL A 333 11.31 -4.19 -5.36
C VAL A 333 11.56 -2.74 -5.69
N PHE A 334 10.68 -1.86 -5.22
CA PHE A 334 10.96 -0.44 -5.30
C PHE A 334 10.23 0.30 -4.18
N ASP A 335 10.94 1.24 -3.58
CA ASP A 335 10.38 2.29 -2.74
C ASP A 335 11.30 3.49 -2.86
N THR A 336 10.69 4.65 -3.01
CA THR A 336 11.34 5.97 -2.92
C THR A 336 12.29 6.10 -1.72
N GLN A 337 11.97 5.48 -0.58
CA GLN A 337 12.73 5.59 0.68
C GLN A 337 14.16 5.02 0.59
N TYR A 338 14.42 4.09 -0.32
CA TYR A 338 15.78 3.55 -0.52
C TYR A 338 16.71 4.51 -1.27
N ASP A 339 16.12 5.41 -2.05
CA ASP A 339 16.80 6.41 -2.87
C ASP A 339 16.80 7.82 -2.23
N GLN A 340 16.07 8.04 -1.12
CA GLN A 340 16.06 9.31 -0.38
C GLN A 340 17.45 9.74 0.07
N ASN A 341 17.74 11.04 0.00
CA ASN A 341 19.04 11.57 0.41
C ASN A 341 19.09 11.79 1.92
N MET A 342 20.11 11.26 2.58
CA MET A 342 20.39 11.54 3.98
C MET A 342 21.56 12.53 4.07
N SER A 343 21.36 13.63 4.80
CA SER A 343 22.46 14.48 5.24
C SER A 343 23.21 13.78 6.37
N ILE A 344 24.34 13.15 6.05
CA ILE A 344 25.11 12.31 6.98
C ILE A 344 26.51 12.88 7.23
N LYS A 345 26.89 12.96 8.51
CA LYS A 345 28.24 13.32 8.93
C LYS A 345 29.20 12.14 8.78
N ARG A 346 30.49 12.42 8.66
CA ARG A 346 31.55 11.40 8.55
C ARG A 346 31.60 10.41 9.73
N ASN A 347 31.11 10.79 10.90
CA ASN A 347 30.98 9.91 12.07
C ASN A 347 29.71 9.03 12.06
N GLY A 348 28.93 9.08 10.98
CA GLY A 348 27.72 8.30 10.79
C GLY A 348 26.46 8.89 11.39
N ILE A 349 26.48 10.12 11.92
CA ILE A 349 25.27 10.79 12.43
C ILE A 349 24.48 11.35 11.26
N VAL A 350 23.21 10.96 11.16
CA VAL A 350 22.23 11.54 10.23
C VAL A 350 21.60 12.77 10.88
N THR A 351 21.51 13.87 10.14
CA THR A 351 20.96 15.14 10.63
C THR A 351 19.72 15.61 9.90
N ALA A 352 19.50 15.13 8.67
CA ALA A 352 18.32 15.44 7.86
C ALA A 352 18.10 14.35 6.81
N VAL A 353 16.88 14.26 6.30
CA VAL A 353 16.47 13.40 5.16
C VAL A 353 15.71 14.28 4.17
N ASP A 354 16.12 14.28 2.91
CA ASP A 354 15.62 15.15 1.83
C ASP A 354 15.49 16.63 2.27
N GLY A 355 16.48 17.12 3.02
CA GLY A 355 16.53 18.49 3.54
C GLY A 355 15.64 18.76 4.77
N SER A 356 14.80 17.81 5.18
CA SER A 356 13.97 17.90 6.39
C SER A 356 14.78 17.47 7.62
N GLY A 357 14.84 18.32 8.64
CA GLY A 357 15.51 18.01 9.90
C GLY A 357 14.84 16.84 10.64
N LEU A 358 15.63 16.13 11.45
CA LEU A 358 15.15 15.00 12.25
C LEU A 358 14.80 15.40 13.69
N ASP A 359 13.88 14.67 14.31
CA ASP A 359 13.49 14.82 15.73
C ASP A 359 14.65 14.54 16.71
N GLY A 360 15.74 13.95 16.22
CA GLY A 360 16.95 13.70 17.00
C GLY A 360 18.12 13.27 16.13
N ASN A 361 19.32 13.27 16.72
CA ASN A 361 20.50 12.69 16.07
C ASN A 361 20.42 11.16 16.19
N ILE A 362 20.55 10.45 15.08
CA ILE A 362 20.63 8.99 15.02
C ILE A 362 21.87 8.57 14.26
N LYS A 363 22.54 7.50 14.71
CA LYS A 363 23.66 6.94 13.95
C LYS A 363 23.10 6.03 12.85
N VAL A 364 23.74 6.03 11.69
CA VAL A 364 23.33 5.19 10.56
C VAL A 364 23.27 3.69 10.88
N LYS A 365 24.08 3.22 11.83
CA LYS A 365 24.05 1.84 12.35
C LYS A 365 22.84 1.51 13.22
N GLU A 366 22.08 2.52 13.64
CA GLU A 366 20.87 2.39 14.45
C GLU A 366 19.61 2.43 13.58
N ILE A 367 19.73 2.80 12.30
CA ILE A 367 18.63 2.84 11.33
C ILE A 367 18.24 1.41 10.97
N PRO A 368 17.05 0.94 11.37
CA PRO A 368 16.73 -0.47 11.29
C PRO A 368 16.76 -1.08 9.88
N GLY A 369 16.26 -0.39 8.85
CA GLY A 369 16.31 -0.88 7.46
C GLY A 369 17.74 -1.11 6.97
N ILE A 370 18.69 -0.24 7.34
CA ILE A 370 20.11 -0.39 6.98
C ILE A 370 20.72 -1.59 7.71
N VAL A 371 20.41 -1.77 8.99
CA VAL A 371 20.86 -2.95 9.76
C VAL A 371 20.35 -4.23 9.13
N LYS A 372 19.06 -4.30 8.76
CA LYS A 372 18.47 -5.47 8.10
C LYS A 372 19.08 -5.75 6.73
N ALA A 373 19.38 -4.71 5.96
CA ALA A 373 20.10 -4.85 4.69
C ALA A 373 21.50 -5.47 4.88
N LEU A 374 22.25 -5.06 5.92
CA LEU A 374 23.57 -5.62 6.24
C LEU A 374 23.48 -7.08 6.71
N GLU A 375 22.51 -7.41 7.57
CA GLU A 375 22.26 -8.79 8.01
C GLU A 375 21.99 -9.71 6.82
N ALA A 376 21.17 -9.27 5.86
CA ALA A 376 20.78 -10.04 4.69
C ALA A 376 21.93 -10.35 3.71
N ILE A 377 22.99 -9.53 3.71
CA ILE A 377 24.22 -9.77 2.95
C ILE A 377 25.31 -10.47 3.78
N GLY A 378 24.98 -10.94 4.99
CA GLY A 378 25.86 -11.76 5.83
C GLY A 378 26.69 -10.98 6.85
N ILE A 379 26.40 -9.70 7.08
CA ILE A 379 27.10 -8.84 8.05
C ILE A 379 26.20 -8.69 9.28
N GLN A 380 26.22 -9.68 10.16
CA GLN A 380 25.30 -9.76 11.32
C GLN A 380 25.88 -9.17 12.62
N ASP A 381 27.20 -9.17 12.76
CA ASP A 381 27.88 -8.65 13.95
C ASP A 381 27.80 -7.12 14.02
N ALA A 382 27.33 -6.58 15.14
CA ALA A 382 27.02 -5.15 15.29
C ALA A 382 28.28 -4.26 15.19
N ASP A 383 29.41 -4.71 15.71
CA ASP A 383 30.68 -3.98 15.62
C ASP A 383 31.19 -3.98 14.18
N ARG A 384 31.10 -5.13 13.50
CA ARG A 384 31.40 -5.23 12.07
C ARG A 384 30.49 -4.33 11.25
N GLN A 385 29.17 -4.33 11.48
CA GLN A 385 28.23 -3.44 10.80
C GLN A 385 28.63 -1.98 10.95
N HIS A 386 28.99 -1.55 12.17
CA HIS A 386 29.46 -0.20 12.42
C HIS A 386 30.73 0.13 11.62
N ASN A 387 31.71 -0.77 11.65
CA ASN A 387 33.00 -0.57 11.00
C ASN A 387 32.87 -0.48 9.47
N VAL A 388 32.07 -1.36 8.84
CA VAL A 388 31.89 -1.35 7.38
C VAL A 388 31.12 -0.11 6.91
N LEU A 389 30.13 0.35 7.68
CA LEU A 389 29.39 1.58 7.37
C LEU A 389 30.30 2.81 7.48
N LEU A 390 31.09 2.93 8.54
CA LEU A 390 32.06 4.04 8.66
C LEU A 390 33.12 4.00 7.55
N ALA A 391 33.59 2.81 7.17
CA ALA A 391 34.52 2.67 6.07
C ALA A 391 33.91 3.08 4.72
N ALA A 392 32.64 2.73 4.47
CA ALA A 392 31.93 3.18 3.26
C ALA A 392 31.72 4.70 3.26
N LEU A 393 31.30 5.28 4.39
CA LEU A 393 31.12 6.73 4.52
C LEU A 393 32.41 7.50 4.29
N ARG A 394 33.55 7.04 4.82
CA ARG A 394 34.84 7.72 4.61
C ARG A 394 35.23 7.88 3.14
N ASP A 395 34.76 7.00 2.25
CA ASP A 395 35.00 7.11 0.81
C ASP A 395 33.98 8.03 0.12
N LEU A 396 32.74 8.00 0.59
CA LEU A 396 31.64 8.78 -0.01
C LEU A 396 31.69 10.25 0.45
N THR A 397 32.26 10.54 1.63
CA THR A 397 32.33 11.89 2.20
C THR A 397 33.73 12.49 2.02
N SER A 398 33.85 13.62 1.34
CA SER A 398 35.14 14.30 1.07
C SER A 398 35.50 15.37 2.11
N ALA A 399 34.57 15.79 2.98
CA ALA A 399 34.75 16.92 3.91
C ALA A 399 34.42 16.58 5.37
N ILE A 400 34.75 17.51 6.29
CA ILE A 400 34.44 17.44 7.74
C ILE A 400 32.92 17.68 8.00
N GLY A 401 32.17 18.16 7.00
CA GLY A 401 30.73 18.44 7.08
C GLY A 401 29.81 17.25 6.76
N SER A 402 28.50 17.53 6.67
CA SER A 402 27.52 16.55 6.20
C SER A 402 27.61 16.38 4.68
N SER A 403 27.36 15.16 4.19
CA SER A 403 27.23 14.84 2.76
C SER A 403 25.85 14.26 2.50
N GLU A 404 25.30 14.50 1.30
CA GLU A 404 24.04 13.89 0.87
C GLU A 404 24.30 12.50 0.30
N ILE A 405 23.83 11.47 0.99
CA ILE A 405 24.04 10.07 0.61
C ILE A 405 22.75 9.28 0.84
N SER A 406 22.28 8.55 -0.18
CA SER A 406 21.12 7.67 -0.03
C SER A 406 21.46 6.31 0.61
N PRO A 407 20.50 5.63 1.26
CA PRO A 407 20.70 4.26 1.78
C PRO A 407 21.26 3.32 0.71
N LYS A 408 20.73 3.38 -0.51
CA LYS A 408 21.21 2.62 -1.67
C LYS A 408 22.68 2.88 -1.98
N THR A 409 23.09 4.14 -2.06
CA THR A 409 24.49 4.51 -2.34
C THR A 409 25.42 3.98 -1.27
N LEU A 410 25.03 4.15 0.01
CA LEU A 410 25.80 3.65 1.14
C LEU A 410 25.95 2.12 1.13
N LEU A 411 24.84 1.40 0.98
CA LEU A 411 24.83 -0.07 0.98
C LEU A 411 25.56 -0.64 -0.25
N HIS A 412 25.43 -0.01 -1.41
CA HIS A 412 26.19 -0.38 -2.60
C HIS A 412 27.70 -0.20 -2.39
N GLN A 413 28.13 0.86 -1.69
CA GLN A 413 29.54 1.05 -1.34
C GLN A 413 30.03 -0.01 -0.35
N VAL A 414 29.22 -0.39 0.64
CA VAL A 414 29.55 -1.52 1.54
C VAL A 414 29.72 -2.81 0.72
N ILE A 415 28.75 -3.15 -0.12
CA ILE A 415 28.80 -4.35 -0.98
C ILE A 415 30.00 -4.35 -1.93
N GLN A 416 30.42 -3.16 -2.40
CA GLN A 416 31.57 -3.06 -3.28
C GLN A 416 32.89 -3.39 -2.56
N LYS A 417 32.99 -3.06 -1.27
CA LYS A 417 34.17 -3.28 -0.42
C LYS A 417 34.21 -4.64 0.24
N GLU A 418 33.05 -5.18 0.60
CA GLU A 418 32.96 -6.43 1.35
C GLU A 418 32.99 -7.66 0.44
N ASN A 419 33.51 -8.76 0.96
CA ASN A 419 33.48 -10.05 0.27
C ASN A 419 32.12 -10.75 0.46
N VAL A 420 31.09 -10.26 -0.25
CA VAL A 420 29.69 -10.73 -0.13
C VAL A 420 29.25 -11.67 -1.26
N GLY A 421 30.21 -12.28 -1.97
CA GLY A 421 29.92 -13.17 -3.10
C GLY A 421 29.45 -12.41 -4.34
N ASN A 422 28.34 -12.84 -4.95
CA ASN A 422 27.77 -12.18 -6.12
C ASN A 422 27.20 -10.80 -5.74
N LYS A 423 27.91 -9.73 -6.11
CA LYS A 423 27.54 -8.35 -5.78
C LYS A 423 26.18 -7.93 -6.31
N ALA A 424 25.75 -8.41 -7.48
CA ALA A 424 24.43 -8.06 -8.02
C ALA A 424 23.31 -8.68 -7.16
N GLU A 425 23.49 -9.94 -6.75
CA GLU A 425 22.56 -10.61 -5.85
C GLU A 425 22.57 -10.00 -4.44
N ALA A 426 23.75 -9.62 -3.94
CA ALA A 426 23.86 -8.93 -2.65
C ALA A 426 23.12 -7.58 -2.65
N LYS A 427 23.20 -6.80 -3.74
CA LYS A 427 22.44 -5.55 -3.89
C LYS A 427 20.93 -5.80 -3.82
N LYS A 428 20.44 -6.83 -4.52
CA LYS A 428 19.03 -7.24 -4.45
C LYS A 428 18.63 -7.62 -3.03
N LYS A 429 19.40 -8.50 -2.36
CA LYS A 429 19.12 -8.92 -0.97
C LYS A 429 19.10 -7.74 0.01
N ALA A 430 20.04 -6.82 -0.11
CA ALA A 430 20.10 -5.61 0.70
C ALA A 430 18.86 -4.73 0.51
N ALA A 431 18.47 -4.47 -0.75
CA ALA A 431 17.25 -3.73 -1.06
C ALA A 431 16.02 -4.45 -0.47
N PHE A 432 15.81 -5.73 -0.80
CA PHE A 432 14.70 -6.53 -0.27
C PHE A 432 14.55 -6.45 1.25
N ALA A 433 15.66 -6.60 1.99
CA ALA A 433 15.64 -6.55 3.45
C ALA A 433 15.45 -5.15 4.01
N PHE A 434 15.93 -4.11 3.31
CA PHE A 434 15.64 -2.72 3.65
C PHE A 434 14.14 -2.42 3.53
N HIS A 435 13.49 -2.86 2.45
CA HIS A 435 12.05 -2.63 2.27
C HIS A 435 11.20 -3.52 3.18
N ALA A 436 11.65 -4.75 3.47
CA ALA A 436 10.96 -5.66 4.38
C ALA A 436 10.79 -5.11 5.81
N SER A 437 11.48 -4.03 6.19
CA SER A 437 11.27 -3.38 7.49
C SER A 437 10.07 -2.44 7.55
N MET A 438 9.42 -2.12 6.42
CA MET A 438 8.21 -1.30 6.36
C MET A 438 7.02 -2.02 5.75
N GLU A 439 7.29 -2.95 4.84
CA GLU A 439 6.24 -3.60 4.07
C GLU A 439 6.46 -5.11 3.97
N ASN A 440 5.35 -5.84 3.99
CA ASN A 440 5.41 -7.28 3.82
C ASN A 440 5.71 -7.64 2.37
N ARG A 441 6.91 -8.18 2.11
CA ARG A 441 7.40 -8.46 0.76
C ARG A 441 6.56 -9.46 -0.03
N LEU A 442 5.94 -10.43 0.64
CA LEU A 442 5.05 -11.40 -0.01
C LEU A 442 3.73 -10.74 -0.40
N LEU A 443 3.19 -9.89 0.47
CA LEU A 443 1.98 -9.12 0.20
C LEU A 443 2.19 -8.13 -0.96
N ARG A 444 3.36 -7.47 -1.04
CA ARG A 444 3.74 -6.61 -2.17
C ARG A 444 3.92 -7.39 -3.47
N SER A 445 4.58 -8.54 -3.42
CA SER A 445 4.68 -9.41 -4.58
C SER A 445 3.30 -9.90 -5.06
N PHE A 446 2.37 -10.19 -4.15
CA PHE A 446 0.98 -10.48 -4.49
C PHE A 446 0.32 -9.29 -5.20
N GLU A 447 0.37 -8.09 -4.62
CA GLU A 447 -0.15 -6.85 -5.23
C GLU A 447 0.40 -6.60 -6.64
N TYR A 448 1.72 -6.67 -6.82
CA TYR A 448 2.36 -6.43 -8.11
C TYR A 448 2.03 -7.51 -9.13
N THR A 449 1.81 -8.75 -8.68
CA THR A 449 1.33 -9.83 -9.55
C THR A 449 -0.13 -9.58 -9.98
N LEU A 450 -0.99 -9.11 -9.07
CA LEU A 450 -2.36 -8.67 -9.40
C LEU A 450 -2.38 -7.44 -10.33
N SER A 451 -1.39 -6.57 -10.20
CA SER A 451 -1.22 -5.41 -11.09
C SER A 451 -0.90 -5.88 -12.51
N GLY A 452 0.00 -6.87 -12.66
CA GLY A 452 0.25 -7.54 -13.93
C GLY A 452 -0.99 -8.24 -14.51
N LEU A 453 -1.85 -8.79 -13.65
CA LEU A 453 -3.14 -9.40 -14.02
C LEU A 453 -4.11 -8.40 -14.67
N ALA A 454 -4.12 -7.14 -14.24
CA ALA A 454 -5.04 -6.12 -14.74
C ALA A 454 -4.89 -5.85 -16.23
N GLU A 455 -3.69 -6.06 -16.78
CA GLU A 455 -3.39 -5.80 -18.18
C GLU A 455 -3.31 -7.07 -19.05
N THR A 456 -3.57 -8.25 -18.48
CA THR A 456 -3.27 -9.53 -19.14
C THR A 456 -4.46 -10.30 -19.75
N ARG A 457 -5.71 -9.82 -19.68
CA ARG A 457 -6.76 -10.21 -20.67
C ARG A 457 -7.70 -9.07 -21.01
N TYR A 458 -8.28 -8.96 -22.20
CA TYR A 458 -8.20 -9.74 -23.43
C TYR A 458 -6.77 -9.79 -23.97
N LYS A 459 -6.47 -10.64 -24.95
CA LYS A 459 -5.73 -10.20 -26.15
C LYS A 459 -5.46 -8.70 -26.07
N SER A 460 -4.32 -8.24 -25.53
CA SER A 460 -4.30 -6.88 -24.97
C SER A 460 -4.76 -5.91 -26.02
N MET A 461 -5.72 -5.05 -25.71
CA MET A 461 -6.15 -4.02 -26.65
C MET A 461 -4.97 -3.09 -27.02
N SER A 462 -3.79 -3.30 -26.44
CA SER A 462 -2.52 -2.72 -26.83
C SER A 462 -1.53 -3.66 -27.55
N LEU A 463 -1.25 -4.91 -27.12
CA LEU A 463 -0.37 -5.90 -27.83
C LEU A 463 -1.11 -6.78 -28.83
N VAL A 464 -2.37 -7.13 -28.62
CA VAL A 464 -3.22 -7.66 -29.69
C VAL A 464 -3.82 -6.55 -30.51
N SER A 465 -4.01 -5.31 -30.03
CA SER A 465 -4.08 -4.24 -31.03
C SER A 465 -2.73 -4.00 -31.70
N LEU A 466 -1.59 -4.30 -31.07
CA LEU A 466 -0.30 -4.27 -31.78
C LEU A 466 -0.30 -5.35 -32.85
N GLY A 467 -0.60 -6.60 -32.51
CA GLY A 467 -0.70 -7.73 -33.44
C GLY A 467 -1.79 -7.55 -34.48
N THR A 468 -2.97 -7.07 -34.10
CA THR A 468 -4.10 -6.74 -35.00
C THR A 468 -3.74 -5.53 -35.87
N LYS A 469 -3.14 -4.46 -35.34
CA LYS A 469 -2.69 -3.31 -36.17
C LYS A 469 -1.54 -3.70 -37.06
N VAL A 470 -0.66 -4.59 -36.64
CA VAL A 470 0.45 -5.13 -37.43
C VAL A 470 -0.13 -5.98 -38.56
N THR A 471 -1.05 -6.90 -38.26
CA THR A 471 -1.78 -7.71 -39.26
C THR A 471 -2.68 -6.87 -40.18
N ASP A 472 -3.38 -5.85 -39.66
CA ASP A 472 -4.16 -4.87 -40.43
C ASP A 472 -3.26 -4.00 -41.31
N THR A 473 -2.07 -3.62 -40.83
CA THR A 473 -1.08 -2.87 -41.62
C THR A 473 -0.54 -3.77 -42.73
N PHE A 474 -0.37 -5.07 -42.49
CA PHE A 474 -0.08 -6.01 -43.57
C PHE A 474 -1.27 -6.11 -44.55
N ALA A 475 -2.50 -6.28 -44.07
CA ALA A 475 -3.69 -6.35 -44.91
C ALA A 475 -3.88 -5.09 -45.78
N ALA A 476 -3.72 -3.90 -45.20
CA ALA A 476 -3.87 -2.60 -45.87
C ALA A 476 -2.77 -2.30 -46.89
N ASN A 477 -1.57 -2.87 -46.74
CA ASN A 477 -0.45 -2.65 -47.66
C ASN A 477 -0.39 -3.69 -48.80
N ASN A 478 -1.51 -4.35 -49.13
CA ASN A 478 -1.54 -5.41 -50.16
C ASN A 478 -0.54 -6.56 -49.89
N TYR A 479 -0.09 -6.74 -48.65
CA TYR A 479 0.84 -7.81 -48.30
C TYR A 479 0.24 -9.18 -48.65
N MET A 480 -1.05 -9.35 -48.39
CA MET A 480 -1.79 -10.55 -48.78
C MET A 480 -1.76 -10.79 -50.30
N ASN A 481 -1.79 -9.75 -51.11
CA ASN A 481 -1.67 -9.86 -52.56
C ASN A 481 -0.24 -10.19 -53.00
N LEU A 482 0.79 -9.78 -52.24
CA LEU A 482 2.18 -10.19 -52.45
C LEU A 482 2.42 -11.66 -52.06
N VAL A 483 1.86 -12.11 -50.93
CA VAL A 483 1.91 -13.53 -50.52
C VAL A 483 1.19 -14.40 -51.55
N VAL A 484 -0.03 -14.02 -51.91
CA VAL A 484 -0.85 -14.71 -52.90
C VAL A 484 -0.13 -14.70 -54.26
N GLY A 485 0.45 -13.58 -54.70
CA GLY A 485 1.21 -13.49 -55.94
C GLY A 485 2.48 -14.36 -55.96
N ALA A 486 3.24 -14.35 -54.86
CA ALA A 486 4.43 -15.20 -54.71
C ALA A 486 4.06 -16.70 -54.73
N MET A 487 2.98 -17.08 -54.04
CA MET A 487 2.54 -18.48 -54.01
C MET A 487 1.87 -18.92 -55.32
N GLN A 488 1.09 -18.04 -55.97
CA GLN A 488 0.52 -18.29 -57.31
C GLN A 488 1.61 -18.50 -58.37
N SER A 489 2.76 -17.82 -58.24
CA SER A 489 3.90 -18.03 -59.15
C SER A 489 4.62 -19.36 -58.96
N VAL A 490 4.32 -20.06 -57.87
CA VAL A 490 5.07 -21.22 -57.34
C VAL A 490 4.29 -22.52 -57.51
N THR A 491 2.95 -22.46 -57.62
CA THR A 491 2.09 -23.63 -57.77
C THR A 491 1.20 -23.53 -59.01
N ASP A 492 1.26 -24.53 -59.88
CA ASP A 492 0.40 -24.64 -61.06
C ASP A 492 -1.04 -25.03 -60.66
N GLY A 493 -1.86 -24.04 -60.29
CA GLY A 493 -3.32 -24.20 -60.17
C GLY A 493 -3.90 -24.47 -58.77
N THR A 494 -3.22 -24.09 -57.69
CA THR A 494 -3.79 -24.20 -56.33
C THR A 494 -4.99 -23.26 -56.14
N ASP A 495 -6.07 -23.79 -55.56
CA ASP A 495 -7.32 -23.06 -55.28
C ASP A 495 -7.07 -21.84 -54.35
N GLN A 496 -7.69 -20.71 -54.70
CA GLN A 496 -7.72 -19.46 -53.95
C GLN A 496 -8.11 -19.66 -52.48
N ASN A 497 -8.93 -20.66 -52.18
CA ASN A 497 -9.31 -21.03 -50.80
C ASN A 497 -8.13 -21.54 -49.97
N THR A 498 -7.17 -22.25 -50.56
CA THR A 498 -5.98 -22.76 -49.86
C THR A 498 -5.12 -21.61 -49.35
N TYR A 499 -5.04 -20.51 -50.12
CA TYR A 499 -4.29 -19.32 -49.74
C TYR A 499 -4.99 -18.48 -48.67
N ALA A 500 -6.31 -18.33 -48.77
CA ALA A 500 -7.10 -17.68 -47.74
C ALA A 500 -6.96 -18.41 -46.39
N ASN A 501 -6.97 -19.75 -46.43
CA ASN A 501 -6.75 -20.58 -45.25
C ASN A 501 -5.33 -20.43 -44.69
N PHE A 502 -4.29 -20.52 -45.53
CA PHE A 502 -2.91 -20.30 -45.07
C PHE A 502 -2.70 -18.93 -44.42
N ALA A 503 -3.29 -17.88 -45.00
CA ALA A 503 -3.22 -16.53 -44.47
C ALA A 503 -3.91 -16.37 -43.11
N SER A 504 -5.11 -16.94 -43.00
CA SER A 504 -5.86 -17.00 -41.75
C SER A 504 -5.05 -17.74 -40.69
N ASP A 505 -4.51 -18.91 -41.02
CA ASP A 505 -3.73 -19.71 -40.10
C ASP A 505 -2.41 -19.04 -39.70
N PHE A 506 -1.72 -18.36 -40.64
CA PHE A 506 -0.51 -17.59 -40.34
C PHE A 506 -0.80 -16.44 -39.38
N SER A 507 -1.90 -15.72 -39.57
CA SER A 507 -2.34 -14.65 -38.66
C SER A 507 -2.65 -15.19 -37.26
N VAL A 508 -3.29 -16.36 -37.17
CA VAL A 508 -3.56 -17.05 -35.89
C VAL A 508 -2.24 -17.44 -35.21
N ARG A 509 -1.33 -18.14 -35.92
CA ARG A 509 -0.03 -18.56 -35.36
C ARG A 509 0.84 -17.38 -34.92
N LEU A 510 0.82 -16.30 -35.69
CA LEU A 510 1.53 -15.08 -35.34
C LEU A 510 0.94 -14.40 -34.09
N SER A 511 -0.39 -14.38 -33.96
CA SER A 511 -1.05 -13.92 -32.73
C SER A 511 -0.64 -14.78 -31.54
N GLU A 512 -0.57 -16.10 -31.71
CA GLU A 512 -0.12 -17.03 -30.67
C GLU A 512 1.34 -16.78 -30.27
N LEU A 513 2.22 -16.50 -31.23
CA LEU A 513 3.61 -16.12 -30.94
C LEU A 513 3.69 -14.80 -30.18
N PHE A 514 2.94 -13.77 -30.56
CA PHE A 514 2.91 -12.53 -29.79
C PHE A 514 2.47 -12.80 -28.35
N ASP A 515 1.44 -13.62 -28.15
CA ASP A 515 0.93 -13.96 -26.82
C ASP A 515 1.94 -14.77 -25.99
N GLN A 516 2.75 -15.61 -26.63
CA GLN A 516 3.76 -16.44 -25.94
C GLN A 516 5.08 -15.70 -25.67
N ASN A 517 5.41 -14.73 -26.52
CA ASN A 517 6.75 -14.16 -26.59
C ASN A 517 6.80 -12.68 -26.19
N LEU A 518 5.70 -11.94 -26.16
CA LEU A 518 5.65 -10.59 -25.57
C LEU A 518 5.02 -10.65 -24.18
N ILE A 519 5.83 -10.39 -23.17
CA ILE A 519 5.46 -10.47 -21.76
C ILE A 519 5.29 -9.04 -21.26
N LEU A 520 4.09 -8.71 -20.81
CA LEU A 520 3.84 -7.47 -20.09
C LEU A 520 3.99 -7.72 -18.60
N THR A 521 4.86 -6.97 -17.94
CA THR A 521 5.11 -7.11 -16.49
C THR A 521 4.95 -5.76 -15.83
N TYR A 522 4.24 -5.73 -14.70
CA TYR A 522 4.23 -4.54 -13.86
C TYR A 522 5.63 -4.34 -13.25
N ASP A 523 6.19 -3.16 -13.42
CA ASP A 523 7.49 -2.76 -12.93
C ASP A 523 7.33 -1.63 -11.93
N PRO A 524 7.55 -1.89 -10.62
CA PRO A 524 7.46 -0.84 -9.61
C PRO A 524 8.61 0.18 -9.73
N GLU A 525 9.72 -0.14 -10.40
CA GLU A 525 10.86 0.79 -10.61
C GLU A 525 10.64 1.74 -11.79
N PHE A 526 9.61 1.51 -12.61
CA PHE A 526 9.35 2.31 -13.80
C PHE A 526 9.02 3.76 -13.40
N THR A 527 9.93 4.69 -13.71
CA THR A 527 9.76 6.11 -13.41
C THR A 527 8.89 6.79 -14.45
N GLN A 528 7.89 7.52 -13.99
CA GLN A 528 7.02 8.29 -14.87
C GLN A 528 7.57 9.71 -15.05
N SER A 529 7.49 10.22 -16.27
CA SER A 529 7.94 11.59 -16.60
C SER A 529 7.08 12.68 -15.95
N LYS A 530 5.88 12.30 -15.50
CA LYS A 530 4.92 13.10 -14.74
C LYS A 530 4.36 12.23 -13.63
N VAL A 531 3.86 12.86 -12.56
CA VAL A 531 3.02 12.15 -11.58
C VAL A 531 1.91 11.44 -12.36
N ALA A 532 1.68 10.18 -12.02
CA ALA A 532 0.62 9.38 -12.62
C ALA A 532 -0.71 10.12 -12.54
N ASP A 533 -1.65 9.75 -13.40
CA ASP A 533 -3.03 10.24 -13.31
C ASP A 533 -3.66 9.98 -11.94
N ASP A 534 -3.06 9.12 -11.11
CA ASP A 534 -3.54 8.93 -9.75
C ASP A 534 -3.21 10.09 -8.77
N GLY A 535 -2.44 11.07 -9.23
CA GLY A 535 -2.06 12.26 -8.49
C GLY A 535 -0.99 12.03 -7.40
N ARG A 536 -0.50 10.80 -7.21
CA ARG A 536 0.42 10.47 -6.11
C ARG A 536 1.59 9.57 -6.51
N SER A 537 1.41 8.66 -7.46
CA SER A 537 2.45 7.73 -7.88
C SER A 537 3.40 8.41 -8.86
N THR A 538 4.68 8.42 -8.53
CA THR A 538 5.76 8.87 -9.44
C THR A 538 6.46 7.68 -10.10
N HIS A 539 6.14 6.48 -9.64
CA HIS A 539 6.76 5.22 -10.03
C HIS A 539 5.70 4.12 -10.18
N GLY A 540 6.07 3.06 -10.88
CA GLY A 540 5.18 1.95 -11.18
C GLY A 540 4.55 2.08 -12.56
N GLY A 541 4.70 1.06 -13.39
CA GLY A 541 4.12 1.02 -14.71
C GLY A 541 4.25 -0.35 -15.34
N PHE A 542 3.88 -0.49 -16.59
CA PHE A 542 3.96 -1.75 -17.31
C PHE A 542 5.13 -1.71 -18.28
N THR A 543 6.05 -2.66 -18.15
CA THR A 543 7.18 -2.84 -19.07
C THR A 543 6.93 -4.03 -19.98
N ILE A 544 7.45 -3.94 -21.19
CA ILE A 544 7.42 -5.03 -22.16
C ILE A 544 8.74 -5.80 -22.07
N SER A 545 8.65 -7.13 -22.07
CA SER A 545 9.78 -8.02 -22.27
C SER A 545 9.51 -8.95 -23.44
N PHE A 546 10.56 -9.33 -24.14
CA PHE A 546 10.52 -10.27 -25.26
C PHE A 546 11.18 -11.58 -24.84
N ARG A 547 10.44 -12.68 -24.88
CA ARG A 547 10.97 -14.04 -24.79
C ARG A 547 11.33 -14.52 -26.18
N ASN A 548 12.59 -14.76 -26.45
CA ASN A 548 13.03 -15.24 -27.75
C ASN A 548 12.53 -16.69 -27.99
N PRO A 549 11.75 -16.95 -29.05
CA PRO A 549 11.16 -18.27 -29.30
C PRO A 549 12.20 -19.36 -29.65
N THR A 550 13.45 -18.99 -29.93
CA THR A 550 14.51 -19.93 -30.30
C THR A 550 15.26 -20.48 -29.10
N ASN A 551 15.55 -19.63 -28.10
CA ASN A 551 16.37 -20.00 -26.93
C ASN A 551 15.63 -19.82 -25.58
N ASN A 552 14.39 -19.36 -25.61
CA ASN A 552 13.53 -19.09 -24.45
C ASN A 552 14.06 -18.00 -23.49
N GLU A 553 15.09 -17.24 -23.90
CA GLU A 553 15.65 -16.14 -23.12
C GLU A 553 14.69 -14.95 -23.12
N THR A 554 14.44 -14.37 -21.95
CA THR A 554 13.57 -13.20 -21.81
C THR A 554 14.43 -11.94 -21.62
N VAL A 555 14.26 -10.97 -22.51
CA VAL A 555 14.98 -9.69 -22.51
C VAL A 555 14.01 -8.52 -22.37
N PRO A 556 14.31 -7.50 -21.55
CA PRO A 556 13.48 -6.31 -21.47
C PRO A 556 13.52 -5.53 -22.80
N VAL A 557 12.37 -4.99 -23.20
CA VAL A 557 12.23 -4.13 -24.37
C VAL A 557 12.15 -2.70 -23.87
N THR A 558 13.28 -1.99 -23.90
CA THR A 558 13.41 -0.62 -23.37
C THR A 558 13.28 0.45 -24.45
N SER A 559 13.26 0.07 -25.73
CA SER A 559 13.12 1.03 -26.84
C SER A 559 12.25 0.48 -27.96
N THR A 560 11.68 1.39 -28.76
CA THR A 560 10.95 1.03 -29.99
C THR A 560 11.80 0.15 -30.92
N ARG A 561 13.10 0.43 -31.04
CA ARG A 561 14.02 -0.37 -31.87
C ARG A 561 14.11 -1.82 -31.38
N GLN A 562 14.26 -2.03 -30.07
CA GLN A 562 14.27 -3.37 -29.49
C GLN A 562 12.92 -4.09 -29.67
N LEU A 563 11.80 -3.36 -29.61
CA LEU A 563 10.50 -3.94 -29.91
C LEU A 563 10.45 -4.42 -31.36
N VAL A 564 10.94 -3.60 -32.31
CA VAL A 564 11.05 -3.99 -33.71
C VAL A 564 11.94 -5.23 -33.91
N ASP A 565 13.08 -5.29 -33.23
CA ASP A 565 13.98 -6.45 -33.31
C ASP A 565 13.37 -7.73 -32.69
N ALA A 566 12.58 -7.58 -31.62
CA ALA A 566 11.77 -8.67 -31.06
C ALA A 566 10.71 -9.16 -32.06
N LEU A 567 9.97 -8.23 -32.69
CA LEU A 567 9.00 -8.55 -33.74
C LEU A 567 9.67 -9.31 -34.89
N ARG A 568 10.83 -8.85 -35.37
CA ARG A 568 11.61 -9.53 -36.41
C ARG A 568 11.95 -10.96 -36.03
N THR A 569 12.44 -11.16 -34.80
CA THR A 569 12.82 -12.49 -34.32
C THR A 569 11.64 -13.46 -34.33
N MET A 570 10.45 -13.02 -33.90
CA MET A 570 9.23 -13.84 -33.94
C MET A 570 8.80 -14.15 -35.37
N PHE A 571 8.83 -13.17 -36.27
CA PHE A 571 8.49 -13.40 -37.68
C PHE A 571 9.42 -14.40 -38.34
N THR A 572 10.73 -14.25 -38.16
CA THR A 572 11.72 -15.20 -38.70
C THR A 572 11.53 -16.59 -38.11
N TYR A 573 11.22 -16.70 -36.81
CA TYR A 573 10.92 -17.98 -36.18
C TYR A 573 9.70 -18.66 -36.80
N GLN A 574 8.56 -17.97 -36.90
CA GLN A 574 7.34 -18.54 -37.49
C GLN A 574 7.56 -18.95 -38.94
N ALA A 575 8.28 -18.11 -39.67
CA ALA A 575 8.62 -18.34 -41.06
C ALA A 575 9.39 -19.68 -41.19
N ASN A 576 10.43 -19.89 -40.39
CA ASN A 576 11.20 -21.14 -40.41
C ASN A 576 10.36 -22.37 -40.03
N GLN A 577 9.42 -22.23 -39.08
CA GLN A 577 8.48 -23.31 -38.71
C GLN A 577 7.58 -23.68 -39.89
N ASP A 578 7.03 -22.69 -40.58
CA ASP A 578 6.15 -22.91 -41.75
C ASP A 578 6.93 -23.56 -42.91
N LEU A 579 8.17 -23.10 -43.17
CA LEU A 579 9.03 -23.70 -44.19
C LEU A 579 9.30 -25.19 -43.90
N THR A 580 9.58 -25.51 -42.64
CA THR A 580 9.81 -26.89 -42.20
C THR A 580 8.55 -27.75 -42.37
N ALA A 581 7.38 -27.23 -41.97
CA ALA A 581 6.11 -27.92 -42.13
C ALA A 581 5.78 -28.22 -43.61
N ILE A 582 6.06 -27.26 -44.49
CA ILE A 582 5.90 -27.42 -45.94
C ILE A 582 6.87 -28.46 -46.49
N GLN A 583 8.15 -28.40 -46.14
CA GLN A 583 9.14 -29.39 -46.58
C GLN A 583 8.72 -30.81 -46.18
N ASN A 584 8.15 -30.96 -44.99
CA ASN A 584 7.66 -32.24 -44.47
C ASN A 584 6.35 -32.71 -45.13
N ALA A 585 5.53 -31.79 -45.67
CA ALA A 585 4.27 -32.12 -46.33
C ALA A 585 4.44 -32.72 -47.75
N GLY A 586 5.68 -32.81 -48.27
CA GLY A 586 5.97 -33.54 -49.50
C GLY A 586 5.52 -32.84 -50.79
N TYR A 587 5.47 -31.51 -50.81
CA TYR A 587 5.12 -30.76 -52.02
C TYR A 587 6.12 -31.03 -53.16
N ASN A 588 5.60 -31.23 -54.37
CA ASN A 588 6.35 -31.66 -55.57
C ASN A 588 7.46 -30.68 -56.03
N ASN A 589 7.53 -29.46 -55.48
CA ASN A 589 8.56 -28.47 -55.82
C ASN A 589 9.01 -27.64 -54.59
N PRO A 590 9.93 -28.17 -53.76
CA PRO A 590 10.39 -27.49 -52.55
C PRO A 590 11.19 -26.19 -52.83
N GLN A 591 11.79 -26.06 -54.01
CA GLN A 591 12.56 -24.86 -54.40
C GLN A 591 11.65 -23.65 -54.63
N ASN A 592 10.51 -23.86 -55.29
CA ASN A 592 9.53 -22.80 -55.50
C ASN A 592 8.95 -22.33 -54.16
N VAL A 593 8.66 -23.24 -53.23
CA VAL A 593 8.14 -22.84 -51.91
C VAL A 593 9.19 -22.12 -51.08
N GLN A 594 10.46 -22.54 -51.15
CA GLN A 594 11.58 -21.81 -50.55
C GLN A 594 11.75 -20.41 -51.15
N ALA A 595 11.52 -20.23 -52.45
CA ALA A 595 11.56 -18.91 -53.10
C ALA A 595 10.40 -18.01 -52.65
N ALA A 596 9.16 -18.52 -52.59
CA ALA A 596 8.02 -17.79 -52.01
C ALA A 596 8.28 -17.42 -50.55
N HIS A 597 8.94 -18.30 -49.80
CA HIS A 597 9.32 -18.07 -48.41
C HIS A 597 10.33 -16.92 -48.26
N ILE A 598 11.38 -16.91 -49.08
CA ILE A 598 12.38 -15.84 -49.11
C ILE A 598 11.72 -14.52 -49.51
N GLN A 599 10.80 -14.52 -50.49
CA GLN A 599 10.07 -13.32 -50.87
C GLN A 599 9.15 -12.82 -49.76
N LEU A 600 8.45 -13.72 -49.06
CA LEU A 600 7.58 -13.40 -47.93
C LEU A 600 8.37 -12.74 -46.78
N THR A 601 9.45 -13.39 -46.36
CA THR A 601 10.34 -12.87 -45.30
C THR A 601 11.00 -11.56 -45.70
N THR A 602 11.41 -11.40 -46.96
CA THR A 602 11.96 -10.13 -47.49
C THR A 602 10.89 -9.03 -47.54
N ALA A 603 9.64 -9.35 -47.88
CA ALA A 603 8.54 -8.38 -47.88
C ALA A 603 8.17 -7.93 -46.46
N LEU A 604 8.12 -8.86 -45.49
CA LEU A 604 7.98 -8.53 -44.06
C LEU A 604 9.12 -7.64 -43.61
N TRP A 605 10.35 -8.03 -43.96
CA TRP A 605 11.57 -7.32 -43.60
C TRP A 605 11.56 -5.88 -44.11
N ASN A 606 11.21 -5.68 -45.38
CA ASN A 606 11.13 -4.37 -46.00
C ASN A 606 10.01 -3.51 -45.38
N THR A 607 8.86 -4.12 -45.07
CA THR A 607 7.74 -3.42 -44.42
C THR A 607 8.12 -2.91 -43.03
N ILE A 608 8.76 -3.76 -42.22
CA ILE A 608 9.20 -3.44 -40.85
C ILE A 608 10.39 -2.46 -40.86
N ASN A 609 11.26 -2.50 -41.87
CA ASN A 609 12.42 -1.60 -42.02
C ASN A 609 12.11 -0.27 -42.72
N THR A 610 10.87 -0.02 -43.15
CA THR A 610 10.57 1.30 -43.73
C THR A 610 10.61 2.39 -42.65
N ASP A 611 11.19 3.54 -42.97
CA ASP A 611 11.07 4.77 -42.15
C ASP A 611 9.59 5.07 -41.83
N GLN A 612 8.66 4.62 -42.67
CA GLN A 612 7.23 4.73 -42.43
C GLN A 612 6.72 3.86 -41.28
N PHE A 613 7.28 2.67 -41.05
CA PHE A 613 6.95 1.87 -39.87
C PHE A 613 7.45 2.59 -38.61
N GLU A 614 8.72 3.00 -38.58
CA GLU A 614 9.27 3.78 -37.46
C GLU A 614 8.59 5.15 -37.26
N GLN A 615 7.98 5.77 -38.28
CA GLN A 615 7.25 7.05 -38.13
C GLN A 615 5.75 6.88 -37.79
N ARG A 616 5.09 5.83 -38.29
CA ARG A 616 3.65 5.57 -38.06
C ARG A 616 3.41 4.79 -36.76
N PHE A 617 4.34 3.93 -36.38
CA PHE A 617 4.22 3.08 -35.21
C PHE A 617 4.28 3.86 -33.88
N PRO A 618 5.17 4.86 -33.67
CA PRO A 618 5.19 5.70 -32.46
C PRO A 618 3.92 6.53 -32.29
N ASN A 619 3.34 7.03 -33.40
CA ASN A 619 2.07 7.75 -33.37
C ASN A 619 0.90 6.87 -32.89
N ARG A 620 1.01 5.55 -33.03
CA ARG A 620 0.02 4.57 -32.56
C ARG A 620 0.38 3.93 -31.21
N LEU A 621 1.66 4.04 -30.81
CA LEU A 621 2.21 3.74 -29.50
C LEU A 621 2.26 4.99 -28.60
N ARG A 622 1.47 6.05 -28.83
CA ARG A 622 1.48 7.26 -27.96
C ARG A 622 1.22 6.99 -26.47
N HIS A 623 0.75 5.79 -26.13
CA HIS A 623 0.57 5.37 -24.74
C HIS A 623 1.84 4.74 -24.15
N TYR A 624 2.84 4.40 -24.99
CA TYR A 624 4.13 3.81 -24.68
C TYR A 624 5.26 4.81 -25.00
N GLN A 625 5.43 5.83 -24.17
CA GLN A 625 6.32 6.97 -24.47
C GLN A 625 7.49 7.14 -23.50
N GLU A 626 7.58 6.32 -22.46
CA GLU A 626 8.57 6.50 -21.41
C GLU A 626 9.75 5.54 -21.60
N ASP A 627 10.93 5.91 -21.09
CA ASP A 627 12.15 5.11 -21.09
C ASP A 627 12.32 4.48 -19.70
N PRO A 628 12.28 3.14 -19.56
CA PRO A 628 12.19 2.10 -20.60
C PRO A 628 10.79 1.97 -21.22
N LEU A 629 10.65 1.55 -22.49
CA LEU A 629 9.36 1.43 -23.20
C LEU A 629 8.25 0.76 -22.35
N GLY A 630 7.30 1.57 -21.90
CA GLY A 630 6.22 1.15 -21.00
C GLY A 630 5.11 2.18 -20.88
N PHE A 631 4.12 1.89 -20.03
CA PHE A 631 3.00 2.80 -19.77
C PHE A 631 2.55 2.80 -18.31
N ALA A 632 2.13 3.97 -17.82
CA ALA A 632 1.75 4.21 -16.43
C ALA A 632 0.36 3.68 -16.04
N LYS A 633 -0.56 3.49 -16.99
CA LYS A 633 -2.00 3.33 -16.70
C LYS A 633 -2.47 1.89 -16.88
N GLY A 634 -2.88 1.23 -15.79
CA GLY A 634 -3.70 0.02 -15.84
C GLY A 634 -5.15 0.36 -16.20
N SER A 635 -5.87 -0.59 -16.79
CA SER A 635 -7.12 -0.30 -17.49
C SER A 635 -8.38 -0.90 -16.87
N LYS A 636 -8.35 -2.00 -16.08
CA LYS A 636 -9.60 -2.70 -15.65
C LYS A 636 -9.49 -3.56 -14.37
N SER A 637 -10.00 -3.09 -13.23
CA SER A 637 -10.16 -3.90 -12.00
C SER A 637 -11.10 -5.11 -12.20
N PHE A 638 -12.20 -4.91 -12.93
CA PHE A 638 -13.19 -5.94 -13.26
C PHE A 638 -12.58 -7.17 -13.95
N THR A 639 -11.58 -6.97 -14.81
CA THR A 639 -10.89 -8.06 -15.51
C THR A 639 -10.22 -9.02 -14.54
N VAL A 640 -9.53 -8.49 -13.53
CA VAL A 640 -8.83 -9.29 -12.52
C VAL A 640 -9.85 -10.06 -11.68
N MET A 641 -10.93 -9.41 -11.25
CA MET A 641 -11.98 -10.07 -10.48
C MET A 641 -12.58 -11.26 -11.23
N ARG A 642 -12.90 -11.12 -12.53
CA ARG A 642 -13.38 -12.24 -13.36
C ARG A 642 -12.39 -13.39 -13.48
N MET A 643 -11.10 -13.10 -13.47
CA MET A 643 -10.07 -14.13 -13.53
C MET A 643 -9.96 -14.92 -12.23
N ILE A 644 -10.18 -14.25 -11.10
CA ILE A 644 -10.08 -14.85 -9.78
C ILE A 644 -11.38 -15.59 -9.42
N PHE A 645 -12.53 -15.11 -9.94
CA PHE A 645 -13.87 -15.64 -9.72
C PHE A 645 -14.52 -16.10 -11.05
N PRO A 646 -14.05 -17.20 -11.66
CA PRO A 646 -14.42 -17.63 -13.02
C PRO A 646 -15.78 -18.35 -13.12
N ASN A 647 -16.28 -18.94 -12.03
CA ASN A 647 -17.41 -19.88 -12.04
C ASN A 647 -18.76 -19.19 -11.79
N ASP A 648 -18.79 -17.86 -11.80
CA ASP A 648 -20.02 -17.11 -11.61
C ASP A 648 -20.62 -16.76 -12.98
N SER A 649 -21.54 -17.61 -13.44
CA SER A 649 -22.08 -17.59 -14.81
C SER A 649 -22.97 -16.38 -15.13
N SER A 650 -23.33 -15.59 -14.13
CA SER A 650 -24.09 -14.32 -14.22
C SER A 650 -23.21 -13.12 -14.59
N ILE A 651 -21.88 -13.25 -14.61
CA ILE A 651 -20.99 -12.16 -15.03
C ILE A 651 -20.99 -12.03 -16.56
N THR A 652 -22.08 -11.54 -17.13
CA THR A 652 -22.18 -11.16 -18.55
C THR A 652 -22.83 -9.80 -18.77
N SER A 653 -22.13 -8.98 -19.57
CA SER A 653 -22.49 -7.69 -20.17
C SER A 653 -23.02 -6.58 -19.26
N ASP A 654 -22.15 -5.57 -19.07
CA ASP A 654 -22.41 -4.15 -18.75
C ASP A 654 -23.70 -3.83 -17.97
N THR A 655 -23.53 -3.36 -16.73
CA THR A 655 -24.27 -2.15 -16.33
C THR A 655 -23.28 -1.05 -15.99
N LYS A 656 -22.68 -0.51 -17.06
CA LYS A 656 -21.95 0.76 -16.96
C LYS A 656 -22.96 1.87 -16.81
N HIS A 657 -23.16 2.38 -15.61
CA HIS A 657 -23.86 3.63 -15.45
C HIS A 657 -22.94 4.76 -15.95
N ARG A 658 -23.17 5.17 -17.19
CA ARG A 658 -22.52 6.35 -17.77
C ARG A 658 -23.27 7.56 -17.28
N ASN A 659 -22.72 8.26 -16.29
CA ASN A 659 -23.19 9.59 -15.96
C ASN A 659 -22.18 10.62 -16.47
N ASN A 660 -22.65 11.58 -17.25
CA ASN A 660 -21.83 12.65 -17.80
C ASN A 660 -21.87 13.91 -16.92
N ASN A 661 -22.44 13.85 -15.71
CA ASN A 661 -22.58 14.99 -14.81
C ASN A 661 -21.73 14.82 -13.56
N HIS A 662 -21.20 15.96 -13.09
CA HIS A 662 -19.85 16.11 -12.55
C HIS A 662 -19.82 16.54 -11.07
N THR A 663 -20.90 16.34 -10.32
CA THR A 663 -21.02 16.84 -8.93
C THR A 663 -20.78 15.73 -7.91
N GLY A 664 -20.42 16.08 -6.66
CA GLY A 664 -20.34 15.10 -5.56
C GLY A 664 -21.67 14.35 -5.36
N LYS A 665 -22.80 15.04 -5.55
CA LYS A 665 -24.16 14.46 -5.56
C LYS A 665 -24.33 13.36 -6.60
N ASP A 666 -23.76 13.51 -7.80
CA ASP A 666 -23.84 12.50 -8.86
C ASP A 666 -23.02 11.24 -8.54
N VAL A 667 -21.84 11.41 -7.93
CA VAL A 667 -20.99 10.29 -7.48
C VAL A 667 -21.70 9.51 -6.37
N LEU A 668 -22.26 10.23 -5.38
CA LEU A 668 -23.01 9.60 -4.31
C LEU A 668 -24.26 8.89 -4.83
N ARG A 669 -25.03 9.53 -5.72
CA ARG A 669 -26.20 8.92 -6.36
C ARG A 669 -25.81 7.63 -7.07
N LEU A 670 -24.71 7.65 -7.82
CA LEU A 670 -24.20 6.46 -8.52
C LEU A 670 -23.80 5.36 -7.53
N ALA A 671 -23.12 5.70 -6.43
CA ALA A 671 -22.76 4.73 -5.40
C ALA A 671 -24.01 4.09 -4.76
N ILE A 672 -25.00 4.90 -4.37
CA ILE A 672 -26.28 4.43 -3.81
C ILE A 672 -27.03 3.56 -4.83
N GLN A 673 -27.12 3.98 -6.09
CA GLN A 673 -27.77 3.21 -7.17
C GLN A 673 -27.10 1.84 -7.37
N SER A 674 -25.76 1.82 -7.38
CA SER A 674 -25.00 0.59 -7.55
C SER A 674 -25.22 -0.35 -6.36
N MET A 675 -25.17 0.18 -5.14
CA MET A 675 -25.43 -0.59 -3.92
C MET A 675 -26.87 -1.08 -3.84
N ARG A 676 -27.87 -0.31 -4.30
CA ARG A 676 -29.27 -0.76 -4.41
C ARG A 676 -29.42 -1.90 -5.40
N GLY A 677 -28.76 -1.80 -6.56
CA GLY A 677 -28.73 -2.89 -7.54
C GLY A 677 -28.16 -4.17 -6.94
N ILE A 678 -27.02 -4.05 -6.23
CA ILE A 678 -26.40 -5.18 -5.53
C ILE A 678 -27.36 -5.72 -4.46
N HIS A 679 -27.95 -4.86 -3.61
CA HIS A 679 -28.87 -5.25 -2.55
C HIS A 679 -30.11 -5.96 -3.07
N GLN A 680 -30.73 -5.45 -4.15
CA GLN A 680 -31.91 -6.07 -4.77
C GLN A 680 -31.56 -7.45 -5.32
N ASN A 681 -30.45 -7.58 -6.06
CA ASN A 681 -29.97 -8.85 -6.56
C ASN A 681 -29.57 -9.82 -5.41
N MET A 682 -28.98 -9.32 -4.32
CA MET A 682 -28.70 -10.11 -3.11
C MET A 682 -29.98 -10.52 -2.36
N SER A 683 -31.02 -9.67 -2.39
CA SER A 683 -32.34 -9.96 -1.85
C SER A 683 -33.14 -10.98 -2.69
N ASP A 684 -32.65 -11.30 -3.89
CA ASP A 684 -33.10 -12.46 -4.66
C ASP A 684 -32.29 -13.72 -4.33
N ILE A 685 -31.05 -13.57 -3.84
CA ILE A 685 -30.15 -14.65 -3.31
C ILE A 685 -30.46 -14.97 -1.81
N HIS A 686 -31.49 -14.32 -1.25
CA HIS A 686 -31.76 -13.97 0.15
C HIS A 686 -31.97 -15.06 1.20
N ASN A 687 -31.76 -16.34 0.88
CA ASN A 687 -31.92 -17.39 1.90
C ASN A 687 -30.62 -17.76 2.64
N ASN A 688 -29.45 -17.32 2.18
CA ASN A 688 -28.15 -17.70 2.78
C ASN A 688 -27.39 -16.56 3.49
N PHE A 689 -27.81 -15.30 3.35
CA PHE A 689 -27.00 -14.13 3.76
C PHE A 689 -27.49 -13.35 4.99
N GLN A 690 -28.61 -13.73 5.61
CA GLN A 690 -29.11 -13.06 6.84
C GLN A 690 -28.16 -13.13 8.05
N GLN A 691 -26.99 -13.79 7.92
CA GLN A 691 -25.97 -13.87 8.98
C GLN A 691 -24.73 -12.99 8.74
N ARG A 692 -24.61 -12.28 7.61
CA ARG A 692 -23.44 -11.41 7.38
C ARG A 692 -23.72 -9.98 7.80
N ASP A 693 -22.79 -9.44 8.58
CA ASP A 693 -22.71 -8.03 8.92
C ASP A 693 -22.49 -7.22 7.62
N LEU A 694 -23.47 -6.39 7.24
CA LEU A 694 -23.45 -5.59 6.02
C LEU A 694 -22.29 -4.58 5.98
N SER A 695 -21.70 -4.26 7.13
CA SER A 695 -20.48 -3.45 7.21
C SER A 695 -19.25 -4.12 6.61
N GLN A 696 -19.31 -5.44 6.34
CA GLN A 696 -18.21 -6.21 5.76
C GLN A 696 -18.28 -6.33 4.24
N ILE A 697 -19.30 -5.78 3.59
CA ILE A 697 -19.35 -5.75 2.15
C ILE A 697 -18.33 -4.70 1.69
N SER A 698 -17.52 -4.98 0.67
CA SER A 698 -16.78 -3.92 -0.02
C SER A 698 -16.87 -4.15 -1.51
N VAL A 699 -17.15 -3.11 -2.26
CA VAL A 699 -17.43 -3.20 -3.69
C VAL A 699 -16.33 -2.45 -4.45
N PRO A 700 -15.45 -3.17 -5.18
CA PRO A 700 -14.49 -2.57 -6.09
C PRO A 700 -15.18 -1.65 -7.10
N ALA A 701 -14.80 -0.39 -7.09
CA ALA A 701 -15.19 0.62 -8.05
C ALA A 701 -13.94 1.11 -8.77
N SER A 702 -14.02 1.38 -10.07
CA SER A 702 -12.92 2.06 -10.78
C SER A 702 -13.42 3.28 -11.50
N ASN A 703 -12.64 4.35 -11.48
CA ASN A 703 -12.88 5.51 -12.31
C ASN A 703 -11.67 5.79 -13.19
N GLY A 704 -11.69 5.33 -14.44
CA GLY A 704 -10.62 5.55 -15.41
C GLY A 704 -9.23 5.12 -14.89
N PRO A 705 -8.37 6.05 -14.42
CA PRO A 705 -7.06 5.75 -13.84
C PRO A 705 -7.07 5.28 -12.38
N HIS A 706 -8.22 5.25 -11.70
CA HIS A 706 -8.31 4.93 -10.27
C HIS A 706 -9.15 3.70 -9.96
N ALA A 707 -8.87 3.07 -8.81
CA ALA A 707 -9.73 2.07 -8.19
C ALA A 707 -9.89 2.33 -6.69
N PHE A 708 -11.12 2.16 -6.20
CA PHE A 708 -11.54 2.40 -4.82
C PHE A 708 -12.37 1.22 -4.32
N LEU A 709 -12.55 1.12 -3.00
CA LEU A 709 -13.47 0.16 -2.40
C LEU A 709 -14.64 0.90 -1.78
N ILE A 710 -15.83 0.76 -2.35
CA ILE A 710 -17.05 1.27 -1.74
C ILE A 710 -17.33 0.41 -0.51
N GLN A 711 -17.46 1.03 0.65
CA GLN A 711 -17.70 0.34 1.92
C GLN A 711 -19.05 0.81 2.50
N PRO A 712 -20.14 0.07 2.24
CA PRO A 712 -21.50 0.48 2.51
C PRO A 712 -21.83 0.64 4.00
N GLY A 713 -21.06 0.06 4.92
CA GLY A 713 -21.28 0.20 6.36
C GLY A 713 -20.23 1.03 7.10
N LEU A 714 -19.48 1.89 6.39
CA LEU A 714 -18.66 2.92 7.06
C LEU A 714 -19.54 3.97 7.74
N ASP A 715 -20.70 4.25 7.17
CA ASP A 715 -21.63 5.28 7.64
C ASP A 715 -23.06 4.71 7.72
N PRO A 716 -23.72 4.68 8.89
CA PRO A 716 -25.10 4.24 9.03
C PRO A 716 -26.07 4.98 8.11
N ALA A 717 -25.84 6.27 7.87
CA ALA A 717 -26.69 7.04 6.95
C ALA A 717 -26.57 6.48 5.52
N PHE A 718 -25.35 6.13 5.08
CA PHE A 718 -25.16 5.50 3.79
C PHE A 718 -25.88 4.15 3.69
N VAL A 719 -25.86 3.34 4.77
CA VAL A 719 -26.63 2.08 4.85
C VAL A 719 -28.11 2.33 4.59
N ASP A 720 -28.70 3.31 5.27
CA ASP A 720 -30.11 3.67 5.08
C ASP A 720 -30.39 4.11 3.63
N ALA A 721 -29.45 4.83 3.01
CA ALA A 721 -29.57 5.31 1.64
C ALA A 721 -29.78 4.18 0.63
N TRP A 722 -29.01 3.10 0.72
CA TRP A 722 -29.07 2.02 -0.26
C TRP A 722 -29.94 0.83 0.17
N SER A 723 -30.20 0.64 1.47
CA SER A 723 -31.12 -0.41 1.95
C SER A 723 -32.58 0.05 2.01
N GLY A 724 -32.82 1.36 2.09
CA GLY A 724 -34.15 1.96 2.20
C GLY A 724 -34.92 2.03 0.87
N SER A 725 -36.23 2.22 1.00
CA SER A 725 -37.17 2.37 -0.14
C SER A 725 -37.34 3.83 -0.61
N GLU A 726 -36.74 4.80 0.09
CA GLU A 726 -36.83 6.21 -0.24
C GLU A 726 -36.24 6.49 -1.65
N SER A 727 -36.66 7.56 -2.33
CA SER A 727 -35.96 7.98 -3.56
C SER A 727 -34.55 8.46 -3.21
N ILE A 728 -33.56 8.20 -4.08
CA ILE A 728 -32.17 8.59 -3.79
C ILE A 728 -32.03 10.10 -3.67
N ASP A 729 -32.77 10.85 -4.49
CA ASP A 729 -32.75 12.31 -4.46
C ASP A 729 -33.37 12.86 -3.17
N SER A 730 -34.50 12.29 -2.74
CA SER A 730 -35.13 12.64 -1.46
C SER A 730 -34.22 12.31 -0.28
N TRP A 731 -33.54 11.17 -0.31
CA TRP A 731 -32.61 10.78 0.74
C TRP A 731 -31.40 11.72 0.79
N ILE A 732 -30.81 12.07 -0.35
CA ILE A 732 -29.72 13.06 -0.43
C ILE A 732 -30.19 14.42 0.10
N GLU A 733 -31.37 14.88 -0.33
CA GLU A 733 -31.97 16.12 0.18
C GLU A 733 -32.17 16.05 1.70
N ALA A 734 -32.68 14.94 2.23
CA ALA A 734 -32.96 14.74 3.66
C ALA A 734 -31.70 14.69 4.53
N ASN A 735 -30.62 14.09 4.04
CA ASN A 735 -29.44 13.77 4.86
C ASN A 735 -28.24 14.67 4.59
N LEU A 736 -28.21 15.37 3.45
CA LEU A 736 -27.11 16.26 3.07
C LEU A 736 -27.57 17.72 2.91
N GLU A 737 -28.75 17.97 2.35
CA GLU A 737 -29.15 19.34 1.97
C GLU A 737 -30.06 20.01 3.01
N THR A 738 -30.94 19.26 3.67
CA THR A 738 -31.90 19.79 4.66
C THR A 738 -31.39 19.78 6.08
N PHE A 739 -30.42 18.92 6.42
CA PHE A 739 -29.80 18.91 7.75
C PHE A 739 -28.85 20.10 7.94
N ASP A 740 -28.37 20.72 6.86
CA ASP A 740 -27.30 21.74 6.94
C ASP A 740 -27.74 23.13 6.48
N VAL A 741 -28.53 23.31 5.41
CA VAL A 741 -28.97 24.67 5.00
C VAL A 741 -29.89 25.30 6.05
N LYS A 742 -30.81 24.52 6.62
CA LYS A 742 -31.70 24.98 7.69
C LYS A 742 -31.00 25.17 9.04
N ASN A 743 -29.80 24.65 9.25
CA ASN A 743 -29.04 24.87 10.48
C ASN A 743 -27.98 25.97 10.28
N TYR A 744 -27.37 26.11 9.09
CA TYR A 744 -26.49 27.24 8.75
C TYR A 744 -27.23 28.57 8.65
N GLU A 745 -28.48 28.59 8.15
CA GLU A 745 -29.35 29.77 8.14
C GLU A 745 -30.03 30.05 9.49
N VAL A 746 -29.90 29.17 10.49
CA VAL A 746 -30.60 29.29 11.79
C VAL A 746 -29.62 29.40 12.97
N THR A 747 -28.38 28.95 12.83
CA THR A 747 -27.34 29.07 13.86
C THR A 747 -26.53 30.34 13.58
N SER A 748 -26.95 31.43 14.20
CA SER A 748 -26.19 32.68 14.24
C SER A 748 -24.80 32.44 14.85
N LEU A 749 -23.77 33.00 14.24
CA LEU A 749 -22.43 33.03 14.79
C LEU A 749 -22.35 34.07 15.90
N GLU A 750 -21.85 33.65 17.06
CA GLU A 750 -21.51 34.59 18.13
C GLU A 750 -20.33 35.45 17.67
N LYS A 751 -20.35 36.74 18.03
CA LYS A 751 -19.33 37.70 17.62
C LYS A 751 -17.90 37.25 17.95
N ASP A 752 -17.71 36.60 19.10
CA ASP A 752 -16.41 36.06 19.52
C ASP A 752 -15.91 34.91 18.62
N GLN A 753 -16.82 34.11 18.03
CA GLN A 753 -16.47 33.05 17.08
C GLN A 753 -16.05 33.64 15.73
N VAL A 754 -16.78 34.67 15.27
CA VAL A 754 -16.48 35.42 14.05
C VAL A 754 -15.12 36.09 14.17
N ASP A 755 -14.87 36.78 15.30
CA ASP A 755 -13.60 37.44 15.56
C ASP A 755 -12.43 36.44 15.60
N ALA A 756 -12.61 35.29 16.25
CA ALA A 756 -11.58 34.25 16.32
C ALA A 756 -11.20 33.69 14.94
N VAL A 757 -12.19 33.48 14.06
CA VAL A 757 -11.94 33.02 12.68
C VAL A 757 -11.23 34.10 11.87
N ILE A 758 -11.71 35.35 11.89
CA ILE A 758 -11.11 36.46 11.12
C ILE A 758 -9.67 36.72 11.58
N GLU A 759 -9.40 36.68 12.88
CA GLU A 759 -8.06 36.87 13.43
C GLU A 759 -7.10 35.73 13.09
N LYS A 760 -7.60 34.50 13.02
CA LYS A 760 -6.81 33.34 12.60
C LYS A 760 -6.44 33.43 11.11
N VAL A 761 -7.42 33.77 10.29
CA VAL A 761 -7.34 33.68 8.83
C VAL A 761 -6.73 34.93 8.20
N GLY A 762 -7.01 36.11 8.73
CA GLY A 762 -6.61 37.39 8.13
C GLY A 762 -5.11 37.53 7.81
N PRO A 763 -4.20 37.20 8.74
CA PRO A 763 -2.76 37.30 8.51
C PRO A 763 -2.21 36.38 7.41
N TRP A 764 -2.92 35.28 7.09
CA TRP A 764 -2.44 34.28 6.13
C TRP A 764 -2.69 34.74 4.68
N TYR A 765 -3.66 35.63 4.52
CA TYR A 765 -4.24 36.01 3.25
C TYR A 765 -4.17 37.50 2.93
N ASP A 766 -3.44 38.26 3.76
CA ASP A 766 -3.34 39.72 3.66
C ASP A 766 -4.73 40.39 3.65
N ILE A 767 -5.69 39.83 4.39
CA ILE A 767 -7.04 40.37 4.53
C ILE A 767 -7.00 41.49 5.57
N ASP A 768 -7.66 42.59 5.26
CA ASP A 768 -7.89 43.66 6.23
C ASP A 768 -8.92 43.19 7.27
N VAL A 769 -8.42 42.65 8.38
CA VAL A 769 -9.23 42.13 9.50
C VAL A 769 -10.21 43.17 10.01
N ASP A 770 -9.78 44.44 10.10
CA ASP A 770 -10.61 45.51 10.61
C ASP A 770 -11.74 45.83 9.62
N ALA A 771 -11.46 45.83 8.31
CA ALA A 771 -12.49 46.02 7.28
C ALA A 771 -13.51 44.87 7.23
N VAL A 772 -13.10 43.63 7.49
CA VAL A 772 -14.03 42.49 7.58
C VAL A 772 -14.90 42.60 8.84
N LYS A 773 -14.32 42.95 9.99
CA LYS A 773 -15.09 43.17 11.23
C LYS A 773 -16.06 44.33 11.09
N GLU A 774 -15.67 45.41 10.40
CA GLU A 774 -16.53 46.55 10.07
C GLU A 774 -17.67 46.12 9.13
N ALA A 775 -17.39 45.34 8.09
CA ALA A 775 -18.40 44.83 7.17
C ALA A 775 -19.44 43.91 7.83
N LEU A 776 -19.09 43.26 8.96
CA LEU A 776 -19.99 42.41 9.74
C LEU A 776 -20.61 43.12 10.94
N GLN A 777 -20.24 44.37 11.21
CA GLN A 777 -20.64 45.08 12.43
C GLN A 777 -22.16 45.24 12.56
N ASP A 778 -22.85 45.39 11.43
CA ASP A 778 -24.29 45.61 11.37
C ASP A 778 -25.11 44.32 11.16
N ASN A 779 -24.44 43.17 11.04
CA ASN A 779 -25.09 41.88 10.90
C ASN A 779 -25.32 41.30 12.30
N ASP A 780 -26.58 41.23 12.74
CA ASP A 780 -26.97 40.55 13.98
C ASP A 780 -28.35 39.90 13.77
N PRO A 781 -28.44 38.56 13.72
CA PRO A 781 -27.34 37.60 13.82
C PRO A 781 -26.36 37.60 12.62
N ILE A 782 -25.09 37.29 12.85
CA ILE A 782 -24.10 37.06 11.77
C ILE A 782 -24.25 35.61 11.28
N TYR A 783 -24.51 35.40 10.00
CA TYR A 783 -24.49 34.06 9.42
C TYR A 783 -23.13 33.74 8.76
N PRO A 784 -22.78 32.46 8.61
CA PRO A 784 -21.54 32.07 7.92
C PRO A 784 -21.40 32.63 6.49
N ASP A 785 -22.51 32.81 5.75
CA ASP A 785 -22.51 33.43 4.42
C ASP A 785 -22.16 34.93 4.48
N ASP A 786 -22.62 35.64 5.51
CA ASP A 786 -22.28 37.05 5.72
C ASP A 786 -20.77 37.20 5.97
N MET A 787 -20.23 36.38 6.87
CA MET A 787 -18.80 36.35 7.20
C MET A 787 -17.94 36.01 5.98
N TYR A 788 -18.37 35.05 5.16
CA TYR A 788 -17.68 34.70 3.92
C TYR A 788 -17.65 35.86 2.93
N ARG A 789 -18.80 36.49 2.66
CA ARG A 789 -18.86 37.64 1.73
C ARG A 789 -17.95 38.76 2.20
N ALA A 790 -17.98 39.09 3.49
CA ALA A 790 -17.08 40.07 4.06
C ALA A 790 -15.60 39.70 3.88
N LEU A 791 -15.22 38.45 4.13
CA LEU A 791 -13.85 37.97 3.92
C LEU A 791 -13.42 38.02 2.45
N VAL A 792 -14.29 37.62 1.52
CA VAL A 792 -14.00 37.58 0.08
C VAL A 792 -13.95 38.96 -0.54
N ASP A 793 -14.85 39.86 -0.15
CA ASP A 793 -14.91 41.22 -0.68
C ASP A 793 -13.71 42.05 -0.22
N ASN A 794 -13.14 41.72 0.95
CA ASN A 794 -11.94 42.35 1.48
C ASN A 794 -10.64 41.60 1.13
N MET A 795 -10.71 40.53 0.34
CA MET A 795 -9.54 39.80 -0.13
C MET A 795 -8.93 40.45 -1.38
N PRO A 796 -7.61 40.69 -1.43
CA PRO A 796 -6.95 41.15 -2.65
C PRO A 796 -7.12 40.13 -3.79
N GLN A 797 -7.47 40.61 -5.00
CA GLN A 797 -7.62 39.78 -6.20
C GLN A 797 -6.29 39.07 -6.52
N SER A 798 -6.20 37.80 -6.16
CA SER A 798 -4.97 37.00 -6.19
C SER A 798 -5.28 35.55 -6.57
N PRO A 799 -4.34 34.82 -7.22
CA PRO A 799 -4.44 33.36 -7.38
C PRO A 799 -4.68 32.60 -6.06
N LYS A 800 -4.38 33.23 -4.92
CA LYS A 800 -4.66 32.72 -3.57
C LYS A 800 -6.16 32.60 -3.25
N LYS A 801 -7.07 33.24 -3.98
CA LYS A 801 -8.51 33.22 -3.66
C LYS A 801 -9.13 31.82 -3.68
N ALA A 802 -8.79 30.98 -4.66
CA ALA A 802 -9.29 29.60 -4.71
C ALA A 802 -8.67 28.70 -3.61
N GLN A 803 -7.42 28.97 -3.23
CA GLN A 803 -6.76 28.30 -2.11
C GLN A 803 -7.36 28.75 -0.77
N PHE A 804 -7.68 30.03 -0.65
CA PHE A 804 -8.37 30.62 0.47
C PHE A 804 -9.76 30.02 0.69
N GLU A 805 -10.57 29.94 -0.37
CA GLU A 805 -11.90 29.33 -0.29
C GLU A 805 -11.83 27.88 0.23
N LYS A 806 -10.77 27.15 -0.14
CA LYS A 806 -10.50 25.78 0.34
C LYS A 806 -10.09 25.73 1.82
N GLU A 807 -9.18 26.59 2.25
CA GLU A 807 -8.65 26.61 3.63
C GLU A 807 -9.64 27.25 4.62
N LEU A 808 -10.36 28.28 4.22
CA LEU A 808 -11.44 28.88 5.00
C LEU A 808 -12.54 27.85 5.26
N ALA A 809 -12.91 27.05 4.24
CA ALA A 809 -13.92 26.02 4.43
C ALA A 809 -13.54 25.02 5.53
N LEU A 810 -12.26 24.62 5.56
CA LEU A 810 -11.72 23.75 6.59
C LEU A 810 -11.73 24.38 7.97
N ASP A 811 -11.30 25.64 8.07
CA ASP A 811 -11.28 26.37 9.33
C ASP A 811 -12.69 26.55 9.90
N LEU A 812 -13.71 26.73 9.05
CA LEU A 812 -15.10 26.79 9.51
C LEU A 812 -15.62 25.40 9.93
N VAL A 813 -15.31 24.33 9.20
CA VAL A 813 -15.67 22.96 9.60
C VAL A 813 -15.10 22.65 10.99
N GLU A 814 -13.83 22.99 11.23
CA GLU A 814 -13.15 22.77 12.50
C GLU A 814 -13.68 23.68 13.62
N ALA A 815 -13.92 24.96 13.33
CA ALA A 815 -14.33 25.95 14.33
C ALA A 815 -15.77 25.72 14.84
N PHE A 816 -16.66 25.23 13.99
CA PHE A 816 -18.09 25.15 14.32
C PHE A 816 -18.57 23.79 14.77
N ASP A 817 -17.71 22.77 14.74
CA ASP A 817 -18.13 21.37 14.93
C ASP A 817 -19.38 21.04 14.10
N ALA A 818 -19.51 21.69 12.95
CA ALA A 818 -20.73 21.68 12.17
C ALA A 818 -20.96 20.23 11.77
N PRO A 819 -22.15 19.65 12.05
CA PRO A 819 -22.51 18.33 11.59
C PRO A 819 -22.78 18.45 10.10
N ILE A 820 -21.73 18.65 9.31
CA ILE A 820 -21.82 18.57 7.87
C ILE A 820 -22.34 17.17 7.62
N GLY A 821 -23.53 17.09 7.02
CA GLY A 821 -24.08 15.83 6.56
C GLY A 821 -22.98 15.16 5.76
N LYS A 822 -22.38 14.12 6.35
CA LYS A 822 -21.25 13.43 5.77
C LYS A 822 -21.71 12.03 5.44
N VAL A 823 -21.30 11.58 4.28
CA VAL A 823 -21.58 10.23 3.84
C VAL A 823 -20.26 9.69 3.34
N ILE A 824 -19.59 8.91 4.19
CA ILE A 824 -18.38 8.19 3.80
C ILE A 824 -18.81 6.95 3.04
N PHE A 825 -18.40 6.85 1.78
CA PHE A 825 -18.83 5.76 0.91
C PHE A 825 -17.68 4.96 0.31
N ALA A 826 -16.41 5.39 0.44
CA ALA A 826 -15.28 4.59 -0.04
C ALA A 826 -14.01 4.70 0.81
N ASP A 827 -13.30 3.58 0.97
CA ASP A 827 -11.90 3.55 1.43
C ASP A 827 -11.00 3.73 0.20
N THR A 828 -10.06 4.66 0.31
CA THR A 828 -8.99 4.73 -0.67
C THR A 828 -7.97 3.66 -0.30
N ASN A 829 -7.46 2.97 -1.31
CA ASN A 829 -6.23 2.21 -1.15
C ASN A 829 -5.01 3.10 -0.82
N TRP A 830 -5.22 4.41 -0.59
CA TRP A 830 -4.25 5.41 -0.18
C TRP A 830 -4.24 5.59 1.34
N GLY A 831 -3.08 6.02 1.81
CA GLY A 831 -2.80 6.22 3.22
C GLY A 831 -1.32 6.03 3.47
N ASN A 832 -0.82 6.71 4.50
CA ASN A 832 0.52 6.50 5.04
C ASN A 832 0.35 5.94 6.46
N GLY A 833 0.96 4.79 6.75
CA GLY A 833 0.83 4.15 8.06
C GLY A 833 -0.63 3.82 8.43
N ASP A 834 -1.03 4.28 9.61
CA ASP A 834 -2.36 4.03 10.21
C ASP A 834 -3.45 5.00 9.73
N THR A 835 -3.11 6.03 8.96
CA THR A 835 -4.12 6.95 8.43
C THR A 835 -4.64 6.39 7.11
N GLN A 836 -5.78 5.68 7.17
CA GLN A 836 -6.50 5.37 5.94
C GLN A 836 -7.17 6.64 5.45
N ILE A 837 -7.15 6.83 4.14
CA ILE A 837 -7.82 7.95 3.50
C ILE A 837 -9.15 7.44 2.96
N HIS A 838 -10.23 8.15 3.25
CA HIS A 838 -11.60 7.81 2.89
C HIS A 838 -12.15 8.90 1.96
N PHE A 839 -13.05 8.49 1.07
CA PHE A 839 -13.85 9.42 0.28
C PHE A 839 -15.29 9.43 0.79
N GLY A 840 -15.82 10.63 0.84
CA GLY A 840 -17.20 10.88 1.19
C GLY A 840 -17.70 12.17 0.55
N THR A 841 -18.99 12.40 0.64
CA THR A 841 -19.59 13.68 0.27
C THR A 841 -19.93 14.48 1.50
N ALA A 842 -19.78 15.79 1.40
CA ALA A 842 -20.19 16.74 2.42
C ALA A 842 -20.76 17.99 1.73
N TYR A 843 -21.78 18.60 2.34
CA TYR A 843 -22.29 19.89 1.87
C TYR A 843 -21.21 20.95 2.06
N ASN A 844 -20.88 21.66 0.98
CA ASN A 844 -19.97 22.78 1.02
C ASN A 844 -20.82 24.06 1.14
N PRO A 845 -20.82 24.74 2.30
CA PRO A 845 -21.66 25.91 2.52
C PRO A 845 -21.29 27.09 1.61
N PHE A 846 -20.09 27.11 1.02
CA PHE A 846 -19.61 28.18 0.16
C PHE A 846 -20.06 28.03 -1.29
N SER A 847 -19.88 26.83 -1.85
CA SER A 847 -20.38 26.54 -3.19
C SER A 847 -21.89 26.27 -3.21
N GLN A 848 -22.50 26.13 -2.03
CA GLN A 848 -23.88 25.70 -1.86
C GLN A 848 -24.16 24.38 -2.59
N SER A 849 -23.16 23.50 -2.65
CA SER A 849 -23.21 22.22 -3.35
C SER A 849 -22.68 21.09 -2.50
N THR A 850 -23.14 19.87 -2.78
CA THR A 850 -22.53 18.67 -2.24
C THR A 850 -21.24 18.35 -3.00
N ASP A 851 -20.11 18.44 -2.32
CA ASP A 851 -18.78 18.25 -2.89
C ASP A 851 -18.16 16.91 -2.47
N LEU A 852 -17.14 16.47 -3.19
CA LEU A 852 -16.33 15.30 -2.83
C LEU A 852 -15.18 15.72 -1.91
N TRP A 853 -15.06 15.01 -0.79
CA TRP A 853 -14.08 15.27 0.25
C TRP A 853 -13.20 14.05 0.49
N GLU A 854 -11.94 14.33 0.78
CA GLU A 854 -10.98 13.37 1.32
C GLU A 854 -10.94 13.51 2.85
N PHE A 855 -10.99 12.37 3.55
CA PHE A 855 -10.99 12.29 5.02
C PHE A 855 -9.93 11.30 5.50
N LYS A 856 -9.39 11.50 6.69
CA LYS A 856 -8.76 10.38 7.42
C LYS A 856 -9.82 9.49 8.07
N TYR A 857 -9.48 8.22 8.31
CA TYR A 857 -10.34 7.22 8.97
C TYR A 857 -10.91 7.69 10.31
N ASP A 858 -10.14 8.46 11.07
CA ASP A 858 -10.58 9.03 12.35
C ASP A 858 -11.46 10.28 12.20
N GLY A 859 -11.82 10.62 10.95
CA GLY A 859 -12.61 11.81 10.61
C GLY A 859 -11.82 13.12 10.68
N SER A 860 -10.49 13.08 10.75
CA SER A 860 -9.61 14.27 10.70
C SER A 860 -9.13 14.60 9.28
N ASP A 861 -8.37 15.69 9.14
CA ASP A 861 -7.75 16.20 7.91
C ASP A 861 -8.70 16.22 6.71
N TRP A 862 -9.76 16.99 6.86
CA TRP A 862 -10.69 17.24 5.79
C TRP A 862 -9.93 17.91 4.66
N THR A 863 -10.15 17.49 3.43
CA THR A 863 -9.61 18.20 2.28
C THR A 863 -10.66 18.20 1.17
N PRO A 864 -11.28 19.36 0.86
CA PRO A 864 -12.16 19.43 -0.29
C PRO A 864 -11.32 19.15 -1.54
N ARG A 865 -11.79 18.24 -2.40
CA ARG A 865 -11.14 18.04 -3.70
C ARG A 865 -11.58 19.19 -4.60
N SER A 866 -10.63 19.93 -5.17
CA SER A 866 -10.94 21.08 -6.04
C SER A 866 -11.78 20.64 -7.24
N VAL A 867 -12.51 21.54 -7.90
CA VAL A 867 -13.24 21.19 -9.14
C VAL A 867 -12.31 20.59 -10.22
N SER A 868 -11.02 20.97 -10.24
CA SER A 868 -9.98 20.37 -11.10
C SER A 868 -9.50 18.98 -10.65
N ASP A 869 -9.48 18.70 -9.34
CA ASP A 869 -9.14 17.37 -8.81
C ASP A 869 -10.35 16.43 -8.90
N GLN A 870 -11.55 16.92 -8.57
CA GLN A 870 -12.82 16.29 -8.91
C GLN A 870 -12.84 16.02 -10.41
N ALA A 871 -12.35 16.95 -11.24
CA ALA A 871 -12.21 16.67 -12.65
C ALA A 871 -11.32 15.45 -12.95
N GLN A 872 -10.14 15.31 -12.36
CA GLN A 872 -9.31 14.10 -12.58
C GLN A 872 -9.91 12.82 -11.98
N HIS A 873 -10.52 12.91 -10.79
CA HIS A 873 -11.07 11.78 -10.04
C HIS A 873 -12.54 11.45 -10.36
N VAL A 874 -13.25 12.31 -11.09
CA VAL A 874 -14.70 12.24 -11.40
C VAL A 874 -15.00 12.43 -12.89
N GLN A 875 -14.13 13.06 -13.73
CA GLN A 875 -14.39 13.18 -15.19
C GLN A 875 -14.25 11.88 -15.96
N THR A 876 -13.64 10.85 -15.38
CA THR A 876 -13.57 9.56 -16.04
C THR A 876 -14.86 8.75 -15.79
N LYS A 877 -15.02 7.67 -16.54
CA LYS A 877 -16.19 6.78 -16.42
C LYS A 877 -16.01 5.93 -15.17
N TRP A 878 -16.93 6.05 -14.22
CA TRP A 878 -17.05 5.13 -13.12
C TRP A 878 -17.63 3.80 -13.62
N ASP A 879 -16.82 2.76 -13.52
CA ASP A 879 -17.23 1.37 -13.72
C ASP A 879 -17.42 0.76 -12.32
N ILE A 880 -18.68 0.66 -11.90
CA ILE A 880 -19.11 -0.06 -10.70
C ILE A 880 -19.97 -1.23 -11.18
N ALA A 881 -19.62 -2.44 -10.76
CA ALA A 881 -20.47 -3.59 -11.03
C ALA A 881 -21.68 -3.54 -10.08
N ASN A 882 -22.87 -3.80 -10.61
CA ASN A 882 -24.15 -3.73 -9.89
C ASN A 882 -24.76 -5.11 -9.61
N ASP A 883 -24.05 -6.17 -9.97
CA ASP A 883 -24.43 -7.55 -9.78
C ASP A 883 -23.46 -8.20 -8.76
N PRO A 884 -23.96 -8.69 -7.62
CA PRO A 884 -23.15 -9.27 -6.54
C PRO A 884 -22.25 -10.42 -7.02
N HIS A 885 -22.69 -11.15 -8.04
CA HIS A 885 -21.92 -12.23 -8.65
C HIS A 885 -20.63 -11.75 -9.32
N GLN A 886 -20.58 -10.50 -9.77
CA GLN A 886 -19.39 -9.90 -10.37
C GLN A 886 -18.25 -9.66 -9.36
N PHE A 887 -18.56 -9.78 -8.08
CA PHE A 887 -17.62 -9.64 -6.96
C PHE A 887 -17.37 -10.97 -6.23
N GLY A 888 -17.98 -12.06 -6.69
CA GLY A 888 -17.85 -13.38 -6.06
C GLY A 888 -18.49 -13.46 -4.67
N PHE A 889 -19.57 -12.69 -4.44
CA PHE A 889 -20.38 -12.78 -3.22
C PHE A 889 -21.22 -14.06 -3.18
#